data_AF-A0A135SH22-F1
#
_entry.id   AF-A0A135SH22-F1
#
_cell.length_a   1.000
_cell.length_b   1.000
_cell.length_c   1.000
_cell.angle_alpha   90.00
_cell.angle_beta   90.00
_cell.angle_gamma   90.00
#
_symmetry.space_group_name_H-M   'P 1'
#
loop_
_entity.id
_entity.type
_entity.pdbx_description
1 polymer ?
#
loop_
_entity_poly.entity_id
_entity_poly.type
_entity_poly.pdbx_seq_one_letter_code
_entity_poly.pdbx_strand_id
1 'polypeptide(L)'
;MCSDDNNNPTPPPAGAIAADELTDDNSSLNGGSIASSTSTVAASILESRLENGRTYHKYKEGKYWAPNDEREKDRLDLVHNLYLLTFDYYLGTAPPTREDSKVGRVLDVGTGTGLWAIEFGEDHPEAEVTGVDLSASQPNFVPPNVRFEIDDIEEPWTFGEPFDYIHSRMMKGSIRDWKKFLQSSFDNLTPGGYLELNDIDFFPLSDDDTIPKDSKLMKAFGYCFEALEKMGSPFEEFSRFETLLAEVGFEDIQVQRFKWPTNTWPKDKKHKDLGEWNLENLSPNLDGLLMAPLTRALDMSQAEVHVIAMEARKELADRQIHAYFNVYDSPDPPNVVDSRTQTSGGSGELRMAKPSLIRSLASSSSIHRRADISSCKLPATNGVFFSSGFDYEYDCAPSKGTINAILIFIDFPDQTASEASPQEVYDLLIPQAQQWFNTSSYGQLSLNITADTSRFYRMPKNAAEYNFVRPLSQQAHYAYIQDALEQWLAVTNTPVPKVNSTEGPLTDIFYAIPTRNATGIELSAALTGGAYTKNVNYVARKAVTMGIDTFDWWGYKAVNHETGHTFCLPDLYPIPTGYTGMYAGNWDMMANVGASSPDYFAWDKWRLGWLADDQIECVVTSAAPPNGSNITSSTTHKLTPLETMGGMKAVVVKHNETMALVAEVRSKEGNNLNSCTTGVLLYTVATDLGTGEGPIRVLDGNPGWGTTSCINDDLDNAPLSLNGGGASAYTSTDLGVTVTVVEQDGDDYTIRIDVS
;
A
#
# COMPACT_ATOMS: atom_id res chain seq x y z
N MET A 1 -26.26 -44.78 65.60
CA MET A 1 -27.25 -45.33 64.64
C MET A 1 -26.94 -44.64 63.33
N CYS A 2 -26.06 -45.22 62.51
CA CYS A 2 -26.38 -46.17 61.42
C CYS A 2 -27.28 -45.47 60.38
N SER A 3 -27.08 -45.49 59.07
CA SER A 3 -26.09 -46.14 58.17
C SER A 3 -26.60 -45.85 56.73
N ASP A 4 -25.69 -45.97 55.76
CA ASP A 4 -25.91 -46.51 54.40
C ASP A 4 -26.49 -45.62 53.26
N ASP A 5 -25.55 -45.24 52.36
CA ASP A 5 -25.29 -45.79 51.02
C ASP A 5 -26.24 -45.62 49.78
N ASN A 6 -25.54 -45.38 48.65
CA ASN A 6 -25.83 -45.69 47.23
C ASN A 6 -26.81 -44.75 46.46
N ASN A 7 -26.64 -44.38 45.19
CA ASN A 7 -25.71 -44.76 44.11
C ASN A 7 -25.74 -43.71 42.95
N ASN A 8 -24.57 -43.42 42.38
CA ASN A 8 -24.16 -42.85 41.05
C ASN A 8 -24.86 -41.66 40.34
N PRO A 9 -24.08 -40.80 39.62
CA PRO A 9 -24.54 -39.52 39.05
C PRO A 9 -24.92 -39.58 37.56
N THR A 10 -25.94 -38.81 37.18
CA THR A 10 -26.22 -38.34 35.81
C THR A 10 -25.72 -36.90 35.63
N PRO A 11 -25.13 -36.52 34.48
CA PRO A 11 -24.62 -35.17 34.25
C PRO A 11 -25.77 -34.17 34.04
N PRO A 12 -25.71 -32.96 34.61
CA PRO A 12 -26.70 -31.92 34.38
C PRO A 12 -26.47 -31.18 33.04
N PRO A 13 -27.55 -30.64 32.44
CA PRO A 13 -27.52 -29.95 31.14
C PRO A 13 -26.86 -28.56 31.23
N ALA A 14 -26.26 -28.14 30.11
CA ALA A 14 -25.65 -26.82 29.94
C ALA A 14 -26.69 -25.69 30.09
N GLY A 15 -26.42 -24.79 31.03
CA GLY A 15 -27.19 -23.57 31.26
C GLY A 15 -26.87 -22.51 30.21
N ALA A 16 -27.91 -21.78 29.81
CA ALA A 16 -27.88 -20.69 28.84
C ALA A 16 -26.99 -19.52 29.29
N ILE A 17 -26.33 -18.89 28.31
CA ILE A 17 -25.48 -17.71 28.47
C ILE A 17 -26.37 -16.47 28.36
N ALA A 18 -26.39 -15.65 29.41
CA ALA A 18 -27.04 -14.34 29.43
C ALA A 18 -26.11 -13.27 28.82
N ALA A 19 -26.70 -12.28 28.16
CA ALA A 19 -25.98 -11.16 27.54
C ALA A 19 -25.54 -10.13 28.60
N ASP A 20 -24.33 -9.58 28.44
CA ASP A 20 -23.82 -8.48 29.26
C ASP A 20 -24.50 -7.16 28.90
N GLU A 21 -24.99 -6.46 29.92
CA GLU A 21 -25.46 -5.08 29.84
C GLU A 21 -24.25 -4.13 29.80
N LEU A 22 -24.16 -3.31 28.75
CA LEU A 22 -23.18 -2.23 28.67
C LEU A 22 -23.63 -1.08 29.59
N THR A 23 -22.90 -0.85 30.67
CA THR A 23 -23.00 0.39 31.46
C THR A 23 -21.89 1.35 31.04
N ASP A 24 -22.29 2.51 30.54
CA ASP A 24 -21.46 3.71 30.41
C ASP A 24 -20.91 4.10 31.79
N ASP A 25 -19.57 4.17 31.93
CA ASP A 25 -18.94 4.86 33.06
C ASP A 25 -17.75 5.70 32.59
N ASN A 26 -18.02 6.99 32.46
CA ASN A 26 -17.05 8.06 32.47
C ASN A 26 -16.94 8.60 33.91
N SER A 27 -15.92 8.21 34.69
CA SER A 27 -15.14 9.11 35.59
C SER A 27 -14.16 8.40 36.55
N SER A 28 -12.88 8.78 36.39
CA SER A 28 -11.81 9.05 37.36
C SER A 28 -11.30 8.03 38.42
N LEU A 29 -10.00 7.69 38.26
CA LEU A 29 -8.85 7.89 39.18
C LEU A 29 -8.93 7.44 40.65
N ASN A 30 -8.09 6.45 41.03
CA ASN A 30 -6.96 6.68 41.95
C ASN A 30 -6.11 5.42 42.20
N GLY A 31 -4.78 5.55 42.06
CA GLY A 31 -3.84 4.54 42.57
C GLY A 31 -2.38 4.65 42.12
N GLY A 32 -1.69 5.78 42.34
CA GLY A 32 -0.21 5.84 42.37
C GLY A 32 0.45 6.74 41.32
N SER A 33 0.87 7.93 41.75
CA SER A 33 1.42 9.03 40.95
C SER A 33 2.89 8.85 40.52
N ILE A 34 3.17 9.03 39.22
CA ILE A 34 4.18 9.98 38.73
C ILE A 34 3.46 10.86 37.70
N ALA A 35 3.60 12.17 37.83
CA ALA A 35 2.82 13.18 37.12
C ALA A 35 3.00 13.09 35.59
N SER A 36 1.95 12.71 34.87
CA SER A 36 1.81 13.01 33.45
C SER A 36 0.85 14.20 33.34
N SER A 37 1.41 15.37 33.04
CA SER A 37 0.66 16.58 32.74
C SER A 37 0.57 16.77 31.23
N THR A 38 0.05 15.80 30.50
CA THR A 38 -0.43 16.01 29.12
C THR A 38 -1.93 16.30 29.20
N SER A 39 -2.34 17.52 28.86
CA SER A 39 -3.77 17.84 28.75
C SER A 39 -4.34 17.25 27.47
N THR A 40 -5.60 16.83 27.50
CA THR A 40 -6.33 16.36 26.32
C THR A 40 -6.33 17.44 25.22
N VAL A 41 -6.12 17.02 23.97
CA VAL A 41 -6.07 17.92 22.80
C VAL A 41 -7.42 18.64 22.66
N ALA A 42 -7.41 19.98 22.72
CA ALA A 42 -8.61 20.77 22.48
C ALA A 42 -9.01 20.69 21.01
N ALA A 43 -10.31 20.58 20.70
CA ALA A 43 -10.81 20.45 19.32
C ALA A 43 -10.32 21.56 18.37
N SER A 44 -10.05 22.77 18.90
CA SER A 44 -9.51 23.89 18.12
C SER A 44 -8.07 23.68 17.62
N ILE A 45 -7.32 22.76 18.22
CA ILE A 45 -5.94 22.40 17.83
C ILE A 45 -5.95 21.45 16.62
N LEU A 46 -7.02 20.65 16.46
CA LEU A 46 -7.22 19.73 15.33
C LEU A 46 -7.77 20.44 14.08
N GLU A 47 -8.22 21.68 14.19
CA GLU A 47 -8.73 22.44 13.06
C GLU A 47 -7.59 22.76 12.07
N SER A 48 -7.85 22.61 10.77
CA SER A 48 -6.89 22.97 9.71
C SER A 48 -7.36 24.19 8.93
N ARG A 49 -6.41 24.98 8.42
CA ARG A 49 -6.68 26.12 7.55
C ARG A 49 -6.69 25.64 6.09
N LEU A 50 -7.79 25.86 5.39
CA LEU A 50 -7.89 25.62 3.94
C LEU A 50 -7.45 26.86 3.16
N GLU A 51 -6.45 26.73 2.30
CA GLU A 51 -5.95 27.80 1.43
C GLU A 51 -5.50 27.21 0.08
N ASN A 52 -5.93 27.82 -1.03
CA ASN A 52 -5.56 27.41 -2.40
C ASN A 52 -5.79 25.90 -2.68
N GLY A 53 -6.83 25.31 -2.08
CA GLY A 53 -7.17 23.89 -2.24
C GLY A 53 -6.31 22.90 -1.45
N ARG A 54 -5.46 23.38 -0.54
CA ARG A 54 -4.62 22.58 0.37
C ARG A 54 -4.93 22.93 1.82
N THR A 55 -4.71 22.00 2.75
CA THR A 55 -4.84 22.29 4.18
C THR A 55 -3.48 22.56 4.82
N TYR A 56 -3.46 23.41 5.85
CA TYR A 56 -2.30 23.74 6.67
C TYR A 56 -2.67 23.72 8.15
N HIS A 57 -1.69 23.53 9.04
CA HIS A 57 -1.92 23.55 10.49
C HIS A 57 -2.47 24.91 10.97
N LYS A 58 -3.36 24.87 11.96
CA LYS A 58 -3.90 26.09 12.62
C LYS A 58 -3.20 26.41 13.94
N TYR A 59 -2.73 25.39 14.67
CA TYR A 59 -1.93 25.58 15.89
C TYR A 59 -0.59 26.24 15.55
N LYS A 60 -0.30 27.42 16.12
CA LYS A 60 0.87 28.26 15.76
C LYS A 60 0.91 28.64 14.27
N GLU A 61 -0.25 29.02 13.73
CA GLU A 61 -0.47 29.41 12.33
C GLU A 61 0.68 30.24 11.71
N GLY A 62 1.14 29.82 10.54
CA GLY A 62 2.16 30.53 9.75
C GLY A 62 3.60 30.15 10.08
N LYS A 63 3.84 29.19 10.99
CA LYS A 63 5.18 28.69 11.29
C LYS A 63 5.71 27.69 10.26
N TYR A 64 4.90 26.71 9.86
CA TYR A 64 5.28 25.70 8.85
C TYR A 64 4.70 26.03 7.46
N TRP A 65 5.48 25.77 6.42
CA TRP A 65 5.18 26.28 5.08
C TRP A 65 4.52 25.24 4.16
N ALA A 66 4.75 23.95 4.38
CA ALA A 66 4.17 22.89 3.57
C ALA A 66 2.73 22.53 4.04
N PRO A 67 1.92 21.89 3.17
CA PRO A 67 0.58 21.43 3.52
C PRO A 67 0.56 20.38 4.65
N ASN A 68 -0.63 20.02 5.13
CA ASN A 68 -0.83 18.91 6.07
C ASN A 68 -2.01 18.00 5.68
N ASP A 69 -2.48 18.09 4.43
CA ASP A 69 -3.52 17.23 3.88
C ASP A 69 -2.98 15.83 3.54
N GLU A 70 -3.90 14.89 3.25
CA GLU A 70 -3.56 13.50 2.93
C GLU A 70 -2.53 13.36 1.81
N ARG A 71 -2.57 14.23 0.79
CA ARG A 71 -1.57 14.21 -0.29
C ARG A 71 -0.15 14.47 0.22
N GLU A 72 -0.02 15.35 1.21
CA GLU A 72 1.28 15.61 1.82
C GLU A 72 1.70 14.47 2.75
N LYS A 73 0.76 13.82 3.45
CA LYS A 73 1.05 12.61 4.25
C LYS A 73 1.58 11.47 3.37
N ASP A 74 0.92 11.18 2.26
CA ASP A 74 1.36 10.18 1.28
C ASP A 74 2.79 10.48 0.80
N ARG A 75 3.10 11.77 0.55
CA ARG A 75 4.44 12.21 0.18
C ARG A 75 5.46 11.97 1.30
N LEU A 76 5.11 12.28 2.55
CA LEU A 76 5.99 12.07 3.71
C LEU A 76 6.30 10.58 3.91
N ASP A 77 5.33 9.69 3.70
CA ASP A 77 5.53 8.24 3.78
C ASP A 77 6.44 7.73 2.65
N LEU A 78 6.33 8.31 1.44
CA LEU A 78 7.28 8.02 0.35
C LEU A 78 8.70 8.53 0.67
N VAL A 79 8.82 9.70 1.31
CA VAL A 79 10.12 10.21 1.79
C VAL A 79 10.73 9.27 2.83
N HIS A 80 9.93 8.72 3.74
CA HIS A 80 10.39 7.72 4.70
C HIS A 80 10.99 6.50 3.96
N ASN A 81 10.28 5.97 2.96
CA ASN A 81 10.77 4.86 2.13
C ASN A 81 12.04 5.21 1.33
N LEU A 82 12.17 6.44 0.83
CA LEU A 82 13.40 6.93 0.20
C LEU A 82 14.60 6.89 1.16
N TYR A 83 14.41 7.23 2.43
CA TYR A 83 15.46 7.10 3.45
C TYR A 83 15.79 5.65 3.76
N LEU A 84 14.79 4.77 3.91
CA LEU A 84 15.04 3.32 4.06
C LEU A 84 15.88 2.80 2.89
N LEU A 85 15.47 3.07 1.64
CA LEU A 85 16.24 2.65 0.46
C LEU A 85 17.66 3.25 0.47
N THR A 86 17.83 4.48 0.92
CA THR A 86 19.15 5.13 1.04
C THR A 86 20.05 4.40 2.03
N PHE A 87 19.51 4.05 3.19
CA PHE A 87 20.22 3.43 4.30
C PHE A 87 20.18 1.90 4.29
N ASP A 88 19.88 1.28 3.15
CA ASP A 88 19.82 -0.19 3.00
C ASP A 88 18.83 -0.85 3.98
N TYR A 89 17.66 -0.20 4.13
CA TYR A 89 16.52 -0.57 4.96
C TYR A 89 16.79 -0.55 6.47
N TYR A 90 17.78 0.25 6.90
CA TYR A 90 17.90 0.67 8.29
C TYR A 90 17.20 2.01 8.52
N LEU A 91 16.64 2.20 9.71
CA LEU A 91 15.91 3.43 10.09
C LEU A 91 16.79 4.69 10.15
N GLY A 92 18.10 4.50 10.28
CA GLY A 92 19.14 5.52 10.28
C GLY A 92 20.50 4.84 10.25
N THR A 93 21.58 5.61 10.25
CA THR A 93 22.93 5.05 10.29
C THR A 93 23.56 5.06 11.68
N ALA A 94 23.01 5.85 12.62
CA ALA A 94 23.51 5.96 13.98
C ALA A 94 23.48 4.61 14.73
N PRO A 95 24.40 4.36 15.69
CA PRO A 95 24.39 3.13 16.48
C PRO A 95 23.05 2.79 17.16
N PRO A 96 22.24 3.73 17.69
CA PRO A 96 20.93 3.41 18.27
C PRO A 96 19.94 2.74 17.32
N THR A 97 20.12 2.85 16.00
CA THR A 97 19.20 2.24 14.99
C THR A 97 19.55 0.79 14.65
N ARG A 98 20.47 0.17 15.40
CA ARG A 98 20.90 -1.21 15.20
C ARG A 98 20.09 -2.13 16.10
N GLU A 99 19.62 -3.25 15.55
CA GLU A 99 18.77 -4.25 16.23
C GLU A 99 19.32 -4.75 17.59
N ASP A 100 20.65 -4.76 17.78
CA ASP A 100 21.29 -5.19 19.03
C ASP A 100 21.58 -4.04 20.03
N SER A 101 21.31 -2.80 19.64
CA SER A 101 21.44 -1.64 20.51
C SER A 101 20.32 -1.62 21.54
N LYS A 102 20.69 -1.33 22.79
CA LYS A 102 19.73 -1.09 23.86
C LYS A 102 19.53 0.40 24.02
N VAL A 103 18.34 0.86 23.70
CA VAL A 103 17.98 2.28 23.77
C VAL A 103 16.83 2.44 24.75
N GLY A 104 16.95 3.35 25.71
CA GLY A 104 15.94 3.54 26.75
C GLY A 104 14.86 4.51 26.32
N ARG A 105 15.20 5.78 26.12
CA ARG A 105 14.24 6.84 25.76
C ARG A 105 14.61 7.50 24.43
N VAL A 106 13.65 7.60 23.52
CA VAL A 106 13.85 8.12 22.17
C VAL A 106 12.88 9.27 21.88
N LEU A 107 13.40 10.33 21.24
CA LEU A 107 12.62 11.46 20.77
C LEU A 107 12.73 11.55 19.25
N ASP A 108 11.60 11.51 18.54
CA ASP A 108 11.51 11.79 17.11
C ASP A 108 10.95 13.21 16.89
N VAL A 109 11.80 14.13 16.47
CA VAL A 109 11.46 15.55 16.29
C VAL A 109 10.97 15.82 14.88
N GLY A 110 9.76 16.36 14.78
CA GLY A 110 9.11 16.58 13.49
C GLY A 110 8.63 15.26 12.91
N THR A 111 7.94 14.46 13.74
CA THR A 111 7.62 13.06 13.44
C THR A 111 6.70 12.90 12.22
N GLY A 112 6.04 13.97 11.76
CA GLY A 112 5.14 13.93 10.61
C GLY A 112 4.03 12.91 10.81
N THR A 113 3.91 11.93 9.91
CA THR A 113 2.94 10.84 10.00
C THR A 113 3.20 9.90 11.18
N GLY A 114 4.40 9.92 11.76
CA GLY A 114 4.80 9.06 12.87
C GLY A 114 5.46 7.75 12.44
N LEU A 115 5.61 7.50 11.14
CA LEU A 115 6.04 6.21 10.61
C LEU A 115 7.41 5.76 11.14
N TRP A 116 8.39 6.68 11.18
CA TRP A 116 9.71 6.37 11.73
C TRP A 116 9.64 5.98 13.23
N ALA A 117 8.87 6.73 14.03
CA ALA A 117 8.73 6.44 15.46
C ALA A 117 8.02 5.10 15.72
N ILE A 118 7.06 4.75 14.87
CA ILE A 118 6.35 3.46 14.93
C ILE A 118 7.32 2.32 14.62
N GLU A 119 8.01 2.35 13.48
CA GLU A 119 8.96 1.31 13.10
C GLU A 119 10.11 1.19 14.11
N PHE A 120 10.63 2.31 14.63
CA PHE A 120 11.64 2.28 15.68
C PHE A 120 11.10 1.61 16.96
N GLY A 121 9.85 1.89 17.35
CA GLY A 121 9.22 1.27 18.50
C GLY A 121 8.98 -0.23 18.34
N GLU A 122 8.77 -0.70 17.10
CA GLU A 122 8.66 -2.12 16.76
C GLU A 122 10.01 -2.84 16.81
N ASP A 123 11.07 -2.22 16.28
CA ASP A 123 12.44 -2.73 16.31
C ASP A 123 13.02 -2.75 17.74
N HIS A 124 12.62 -1.77 18.57
CA HIS A 124 13.08 -1.57 19.94
C HIS A 124 11.93 -1.59 20.95
N PRO A 125 11.30 -2.75 21.23
CA PRO A 125 10.17 -2.84 22.15
C PRO A 125 10.53 -2.50 23.60
N GLU A 126 11.81 -2.45 23.94
CA GLU A 126 12.31 -1.97 25.23
C GLU A 126 12.40 -0.44 25.35
N ALA A 127 12.39 0.28 24.24
CA ALA A 127 12.55 1.72 24.19
C ALA A 127 11.20 2.42 24.38
N GLU A 128 11.20 3.55 25.09
CA GLU A 128 10.08 4.50 25.15
C GLU A 128 10.27 5.56 24.06
N VAL A 129 9.43 5.53 23.02
CA VAL A 129 9.53 6.43 21.86
C VAL A 129 8.48 7.53 21.97
N THR A 130 8.92 8.79 21.91
CA THR A 130 8.05 9.98 21.88
C THR A 130 8.24 10.69 20.55
N GLY A 131 7.21 10.76 19.70
CA GLY A 131 7.21 11.60 18.49
C GLY A 131 6.56 12.95 18.75
N VAL A 132 7.15 14.03 18.26
CA VAL A 132 6.63 15.40 18.42
C VAL A 132 6.42 16.05 17.08
N ASP A 133 5.24 16.65 16.86
CA ASP A 133 4.91 17.42 15.67
C ASP A 133 3.94 18.56 15.97
N LEU A 134 3.94 19.62 15.15
CA LEU A 134 2.95 20.70 15.24
C LEU A 134 1.55 20.26 14.80
N SER A 135 1.48 19.21 13.98
CA SER A 135 0.26 18.66 13.39
C SER A 135 -0.17 17.37 14.07
N ALA A 136 -1.48 17.24 14.32
CA ALA A 136 -2.10 16.01 14.76
C ALA A 136 -2.40 15.11 13.56
N SER A 137 -1.37 14.51 12.97
CA SER A 137 -1.47 13.70 11.74
C SER A 137 -1.24 12.20 11.97
N GLN A 138 -0.95 11.80 13.20
CA GLN A 138 -0.50 10.46 13.57
C GLN A 138 -1.67 9.46 13.76
N PRO A 139 -1.46 8.15 13.54
CA PRO A 139 -2.49 7.14 13.67
C PRO A 139 -2.93 6.92 15.12
N ASN A 140 -4.17 6.46 15.30
CA ASN A 140 -4.74 6.17 16.63
C ASN A 140 -4.25 4.83 17.22
N PHE A 141 -3.70 3.95 16.38
CA PHE A 141 -3.20 2.64 16.80
C PHE A 141 -1.68 2.60 16.55
N VAL A 142 -0.92 2.48 17.63
CA VAL A 142 0.55 2.54 17.66
C VAL A 142 1.07 1.47 18.61
N PRO A 143 2.35 1.06 18.49
CA PRO A 143 2.98 0.18 19.46
C PRO A 143 2.83 0.72 20.90
N PRO A 144 2.70 -0.14 21.92
CA PRO A 144 2.41 0.28 23.30
C PRO A 144 3.51 1.14 23.93
N ASN A 145 4.71 1.15 23.34
CA ASN A 145 5.87 1.91 23.75
C ASN A 145 6.07 3.21 22.93
N VAL A 146 5.17 3.53 22.02
CA VAL A 146 5.19 4.75 21.20
C VAL A 146 4.09 5.70 21.65
N ARG A 147 4.42 6.99 21.79
CA ARG A 147 3.44 8.06 22.02
C ARG A 147 3.73 9.27 21.15
N PHE A 148 2.68 10.06 20.88
CA PHE A 148 2.78 11.29 20.12
C PHE A 148 2.32 12.49 20.94
N GLU A 149 3.05 13.60 20.83
CA GLU A 149 2.72 14.86 21.48
C GLU A 149 2.64 15.99 20.44
N ILE A 150 1.57 16.78 20.51
CA ILE A 150 1.45 17.98 19.67
C ILE A 150 2.16 19.12 20.40
N ASP A 151 3.37 19.45 19.96
CA ASP A 151 4.17 20.51 20.59
C ASP A 151 5.04 21.26 19.57
N ASP A 152 5.46 22.46 19.96
CA ASP A 152 6.34 23.33 19.17
C ASP A 152 7.77 23.20 19.68
N ILE A 153 8.61 22.46 18.94
CA ILE A 153 9.98 22.15 19.36
C ILE A 153 10.90 23.40 19.49
N GLU A 154 10.45 24.57 19.02
CA GLU A 154 11.17 25.84 19.21
C GLU A 154 10.85 26.52 20.56
N GLU A 155 9.83 26.07 21.29
CA GLU A 155 9.53 26.47 22.67
C GLU A 155 10.46 25.74 23.67
N PRO A 156 10.54 26.18 24.95
CA PRO A 156 11.34 25.47 25.94
C PRO A 156 10.88 24.02 26.11
N TRP A 157 11.78 23.05 25.94
CA TRP A 157 11.46 21.63 26.10
C TRP A 157 11.13 21.33 27.56
N THR A 158 10.01 20.64 27.80
CA THR A 158 9.50 20.37 29.16
C THR A 158 9.53 18.89 29.53
N PHE A 159 10.30 18.09 28.79
CA PHE A 159 10.47 16.66 29.06
C PHE A 159 11.04 16.43 30.46
N GLY A 160 10.45 15.47 31.20
CA GLY A 160 10.79 15.24 32.60
C GLY A 160 12.14 14.55 32.82
N GLU A 161 12.66 13.86 31.80
CA GLU A 161 13.90 13.09 31.83
C GLU A 161 14.62 13.28 30.48
N PRO A 162 15.96 13.08 30.44
CA PRO A 162 16.73 13.11 29.19
C PRO A 162 16.51 11.87 28.31
N PHE A 163 16.83 11.97 27.03
CA PHE A 163 16.73 10.92 26.01
C PHE A 163 18.09 10.28 25.74
N ASP A 164 18.09 9.01 25.37
CA ASP A 164 19.30 8.31 24.91
C ASP A 164 19.56 8.55 23.42
N TYR A 165 18.50 8.85 22.67
CA TYR A 165 18.57 9.11 21.24
C TYR A 165 17.51 10.14 20.82
N ILE A 166 17.95 11.15 20.07
CA ILE A 166 17.10 12.14 19.43
C ILE A 166 17.31 12.01 17.93
N HIS A 167 16.23 11.74 17.20
CA HIS A 167 16.19 11.70 15.75
C HIS A 167 15.45 12.91 15.21
N SER A 168 15.90 13.46 14.09
CA SER A 168 15.17 14.48 13.34
C SER A 168 15.40 14.35 11.85
N ARG A 169 14.33 14.47 11.06
CA ARG A 169 14.36 14.26 9.62
C ARG A 169 13.59 15.35 8.86
N MET A 170 14.20 15.88 7.80
CA MET A 170 13.59 16.84 6.87
C MET A 170 13.02 18.09 7.55
N MET A 171 13.78 18.64 8.50
CA MET A 171 13.37 19.79 9.32
C MET A 171 13.95 21.12 8.84
N LYS A 172 14.83 21.13 7.83
CA LYS A 172 15.26 22.37 7.16
C LYS A 172 14.06 23.07 6.51
N GLY A 173 13.97 24.38 6.75
CA GLY A 173 12.80 25.19 6.41
C GLY A 173 11.70 25.19 7.49
N SER A 174 11.79 24.35 8.52
CA SER A 174 10.84 24.29 9.66
C SER A 174 11.41 24.87 10.94
N ILE A 175 12.72 24.78 11.14
CA ILE A 175 13.45 25.32 12.30
C ILE A 175 14.04 26.69 11.95
N ARG A 176 13.78 27.70 12.78
CA ARG A 176 14.25 29.08 12.53
C ARG A 176 15.61 29.36 13.17
N ASP A 177 15.89 28.75 14.32
CA ASP A 177 17.16 28.87 15.04
C ASP A 177 17.74 27.49 15.33
N TRP A 178 18.54 27.01 14.38
CA TRP A 178 19.22 25.72 14.47
C TRP A 178 20.17 25.64 15.67
N LYS A 179 20.87 26.73 16.02
CA LYS A 179 21.78 26.70 17.18
C LYS A 179 21.00 26.46 18.48
N LYS A 180 19.85 27.12 18.63
CA LYS A 180 18.96 26.89 19.78
C LYS A 180 18.41 25.47 19.78
N PHE A 181 17.93 24.96 18.64
CA PHE A 181 17.43 23.60 18.52
C PHE A 181 18.49 22.54 18.89
N LEU A 182 19.71 22.69 18.37
CA LEU A 182 20.83 21.82 18.69
C LEU A 182 21.22 21.91 20.18
N GLN A 183 21.21 23.11 20.76
CA GLN A 183 21.43 23.29 22.20
C GLN A 183 20.35 22.58 23.03
N SER A 184 19.07 22.72 22.66
CA SER A 184 17.97 22.04 23.35
C SER A 184 18.08 20.52 23.22
N SER A 185 18.50 20.02 22.06
CA SER A 185 18.77 18.60 21.85
C SER A 185 19.91 18.12 22.77
N PHE A 186 21.02 18.85 22.80
CA PHE A 186 22.17 18.54 23.66
C PHE A 186 21.82 18.52 25.15
N ASP A 187 21.09 19.54 25.61
CA ASP A 187 20.69 19.68 27.02
C ASP A 187 19.71 18.58 27.48
N ASN A 188 19.03 17.93 26.53
CA ASN A 188 18.06 16.85 26.79
C ASN A 188 18.58 15.46 26.43
N LEU A 189 19.87 15.30 26.11
CA LEU A 189 20.49 13.99 25.93
C LEU A 189 21.13 13.47 27.22
N THR A 190 21.11 12.16 27.40
CA THR A 190 21.95 11.51 28.41
C THR A 190 23.42 11.63 28.02
N PRO A 191 24.37 11.63 28.98
CA PRO A 191 25.79 11.57 28.64
C PRO A 191 26.10 10.32 27.79
N GLY A 192 26.59 10.53 26.56
CA GLY A 192 26.82 9.47 25.57
C GLY A 192 25.59 9.11 24.72
N GLY A 193 24.51 9.87 24.85
CA GLY A 193 23.34 9.80 23.97
C GLY A 193 23.62 10.42 22.60
N TYR A 194 22.70 10.18 21.67
CA TYR A 194 22.91 10.41 20.25
C TYR A 194 21.95 11.45 19.68
N LEU A 195 22.45 12.34 18.84
CA LEU A 195 21.62 13.13 17.92
C LEU A 195 21.88 12.64 16.49
N GLU A 196 20.83 12.29 15.75
CA GLU A 196 20.92 12.00 14.32
C GLU A 196 20.02 12.96 13.53
N LEU A 197 20.63 13.61 12.54
CA LEU A 197 19.96 14.58 11.67
C LEU A 197 19.98 14.06 10.23
N ASN A 198 18.80 13.88 9.64
CA ASN A 198 18.61 13.45 8.26
C ASN A 198 17.99 14.58 7.44
N ASP A 199 18.73 15.16 6.48
CA ASP A 199 18.18 16.31 5.75
C ASP A 199 18.77 16.50 4.35
N ILE A 200 18.12 17.34 3.53
CA ILE A 200 18.34 17.45 2.08
C ILE A 200 18.79 18.86 1.68
N ASP A 201 19.71 18.97 0.74
CA ASP A 201 20.02 20.27 0.13
C ASP A 201 18.82 20.84 -0.62
N PHE A 202 18.67 22.16 -0.56
CA PHE A 202 17.51 22.81 -1.15
C PHE A 202 17.55 22.86 -2.68
N PHE A 203 18.74 23.04 -3.25
CA PHE A 203 18.94 23.15 -4.69
C PHE A 203 19.49 21.83 -5.26
N PRO A 204 18.95 21.35 -6.39
CA PRO A 204 19.55 20.23 -7.09
C PRO A 204 20.88 20.64 -7.74
N LEU A 205 21.79 19.68 -7.85
CA LEU A 205 23.11 19.80 -8.45
C LEU A 205 23.25 18.82 -9.62
N SER A 206 24.27 19.01 -10.44
CA SER A 206 24.68 18.08 -11.50
C SER A 206 26.21 18.03 -11.55
N ASP A 207 26.77 16.84 -11.77
CA ASP A 207 28.23 16.65 -11.89
C ASP A 207 28.75 16.94 -13.30
N ASP A 208 27.87 17.12 -14.28
CA ASP A 208 28.22 17.21 -15.71
C ASP A 208 27.57 18.39 -16.45
N ASP A 209 27.15 19.41 -15.69
CA ASP A 209 26.59 20.67 -16.19
C ASP A 209 25.35 20.49 -17.10
N THR A 210 24.59 19.41 -16.89
CA THR A 210 23.37 19.10 -17.66
C THR A 210 22.16 19.92 -17.23
N ILE A 211 22.20 20.59 -16.09
CA ILE A 211 21.18 21.57 -15.69
C ILE A 211 21.29 22.82 -16.58
N PRO A 212 20.26 23.17 -17.36
CA PRO A 212 20.32 24.34 -18.25
C PRO A 212 20.54 25.65 -17.48
N LYS A 213 21.28 26.60 -18.08
CA LYS A 213 21.54 27.91 -17.47
C LYS A 213 20.27 28.71 -17.15
N ASP A 214 19.20 28.50 -17.91
CA ASP A 214 17.89 29.11 -17.72
C ASP A 214 16.84 28.13 -17.16
N SER A 215 17.31 27.06 -16.49
CA SER A 215 16.51 25.98 -15.91
C SER A 215 15.28 26.49 -15.15
N LYS A 216 14.12 25.94 -15.53
CA LYS A 216 12.83 26.17 -14.89
C LYS A 216 12.77 25.51 -13.51
N LEU A 217 13.42 24.35 -13.36
CA LEU A 217 13.58 23.68 -12.08
C LEU A 217 14.31 24.57 -11.07
N MET A 218 15.50 25.07 -11.44
CA MET A 218 16.29 25.96 -10.58
C MET A 218 15.56 27.26 -10.24
N LYS A 219 14.79 27.82 -11.19
CA LYS A 219 13.95 29.01 -10.93
C LYS A 219 12.82 28.73 -9.93
N ALA A 220 12.14 27.60 -10.05
CA ALA A 220 11.07 27.22 -9.14
C ALA A 220 11.57 27.10 -7.69
N PHE A 221 12.69 26.39 -7.49
CA PHE A 221 13.36 26.35 -6.19
C PHE A 221 13.84 27.74 -5.77
N GLY A 222 14.43 28.53 -6.67
CA GLY A 222 14.86 29.90 -6.36
C GLY A 222 13.75 30.79 -5.80
N TYR A 223 12.54 30.73 -6.38
CA TYR A 223 11.37 31.44 -5.84
C TYR A 223 10.96 30.93 -4.47
N CYS A 224 10.97 29.61 -4.26
CA CYS A 224 10.63 29.01 -2.98
C CYS A 224 11.64 29.40 -1.89
N PHE A 225 12.93 29.39 -2.20
CA PHE A 225 14.00 29.84 -1.30
C PHE A 225 13.79 31.29 -0.87
N GLU A 226 13.61 32.20 -1.83
CA GLU A 226 13.35 33.63 -1.55
C GLU A 226 12.09 33.83 -0.69
N ALA A 227 11.04 33.08 -0.98
CA ALA A 227 9.80 33.12 -0.22
C ALA A 227 10.00 32.70 1.24
N LEU A 228 10.72 31.61 1.49
CA LEU A 228 10.96 31.09 2.83
C LEU A 228 11.88 31.98 3.66
N GLU A 229 12.89 32.62 3.04
CA GLU A 229 13.68 33.66 3.70
C GLU A 229 12.79 34.82 4.17
N LYS A 230 11.86 35.29 3.33
CA LYS A 230 10.90 36.36 3.70
C LYS A 230 9.93 35.93 4.80
N MET A 231 9.59 34.64 4.86
CA MET A 231 8.74 34.07 5.91
C MET A 231 9.49 33.84 7.23
N GLY A 232 10.81 34.07 7.27
CA GLY A 232 11.61 33.94 8.49
C GLY A 232 11.98 32.49 8.83
N SER A 233 11.96 31.59 7.85
CA SER A 233 12.37 30.18 7.99
C SER A 233 13.48 29.87 6.98
N PRO A 234 14.69 30.43 7.15
CA PRO A 234 15.77 30.25 6.19
C PRO A 234 16.21 28.77 6.14
N PHE A 235 16.56 28.30 4.93
CA PHE A 235 17.20 27.01 4.76
C PHE A 235 18.66 27.09 5.23
N GLU A 236 19.01 26.34 6.27
CA GLU A 236 20.37 26.31 6.80
C GLU A 236 21.25 25.41 5.90
N GLU A 237 22.43 25.90 5.54
CA GLU A 237 23.35 25.12 4.71
C GLU A 237 23.94 23.97 5.54
N PHE A 238 23.86 22.74 5.01
CA PHE A 238 24.32 21.57 5.76
C PHE A 238 25.81 21.66 6.15
N SER A 239 26.62 22.33 5.32
CA SER A 239 28.04 22.61 5.58
C SER A 239 28.32 23.30 6.92
N ARG A 240 27.32 23.98 7.51
CA ARG A 240 27.44 24.66 8.80
C ARG A 240 27.14 23.76 9.99
N PHE A 241 26.46 22.62 9.79
CA PHE A 241 26.01 21.76 10.88
C PHE A 241 27.17 21.17 11.68
N GLU A 242 28.25 20.72 11.02
CA GLU A 242 29.46 20.24 11.73
C GLU A 242 30.01 21.29 12.70
N THR A 243 30.05 22.56 12.27
CA THR A 243 30.54 23.66 13.11
C THR A 243 29.56 23.96 14.23
N LEU A 244 28.26 24.00 13.95
CA LEU A 244 27.23 24.30 14.95
C LEU A 244 27.13 23.20 16.03
N LEU A 245 27.18 21.93 15.63
CA LEU A 245 27.21 20.79 16.54
C LEU A 245 28.42 20.88 17.47
N ALA A 246 29.61 21.15 16.93
CA ALA A 246 30.84 21.30 17.72
C ALA A 246 30.79 22.52 18.66
N GLU A 247 30.19 23.63 18.23
CA GLU A 247 30.02 24.82 19.06
C GLU A 247 29.06 24.60 20.25
N VAL A 248 28.03 23.77 20.07
CA VAL A 248 27.08 23.39 21.12
C VAL A 248 27.72 22.44 22.13
N GLY A 249 28.63 21.59 21.66
CA GLY A 249 29.41 20.68 22.50
C GLY A 249 29.26 19.20 22.16
N PHE A 250 28.64 18.87 21.02
CA PHE A 250 28.68 17.51 20.49
C PHE A 250 30.11 17.12 20.12
N GLU A 251 30.46 15.87 20.38
CA GLU A 251 31.78 15.30 20.07
C GLU A 251 31.62 14.31 18.88
N ASP A 252 32.70 13.68 18.42
CA ASP A 252 32.71 12.60 17.40
C ASP A 252 31.81 12.74 16.13
N ILE A 253 31.48 13.97 15.75
CA ILE A 253 30.58 14.34 14.65
C ILE A 253 30.97 13.64 13.35
N GLN A 254 30.07 12.79 12.84
CA GLN A 254 30.18 12.19 11.50
C GLN A 254 29.22 12.88 10.55
N VAL A 255 29.64 13.09 9.30
CA VAL A 255 28.74 13.51 8.22
C VAL A 255 28.87 12.56 7.05
N GLN A 256 27.74 11.96 6.70
CA GLN A 256 27.58 11.13 5.53
C GLN A 256 26.78 11.89 4.48
N ARG A 257 27.16 11.71 3.22
CA ARG A 257 26.50 12.34 2.08
C ARG A 257 26.08 11.30 1.06
N PHE A 258 24.79 11.28 0.77
CA PHE A 258 24.12 10.47 -0.22
C PHE A 258 23.60 11.36 -1.36
N LYS A 259 23.21 10.74 -2.47
CA LYS A 259 22.62 11.44 -3.62
C LYS A 259 21.25 10.89 -3.91
N TRP A 260 20.25 11.76 -4.01
CA TRP A 260 18.92 11.44 -4.52
C TRP A 260 18.77 12.02 -5.94
N PRO A 261 18.94 11.19 -6.99
CA PRO A 261 18.71 11.63 -8.36
C PRO A 261 17.29 12.16 -8.53
N THR A 262 17.09 13.08 -9.46
CA THR A 262 15.76 13.66 -9.74
C THR A 262 14.88 12.76 -10.61
N ASN A 263 15.48 11.81 -11.32
CA ASN A 263 14.82 10.82 -12.17
C ASN A 263 15.74 9.61 -12.47
N THR A 264 15.32 8.73 -13.38
CA THR A 264 15.96 7.46 -13.73
C THR A 264 17.17 7.57 -14.69
N TRP A 265 17.87 8.71 -14.70
CA TRP A 265 19.12 8.89 -15.45
C TRP A 265 20.31 8.02 -14.98
N PRO A 266 20.45 7.65 -13.69
CA PRO A 266 21.59 6.83 -13.25
C PRO A 266 21.59 5.44 -13.88
N LYS A 267 22.80 4.89 -14.09
CA LYS A 267 22.99 3.51 -14.54
C LYS A 267 22.89 2.50 -13.40
N ASP A 268 23.42 2.86 -12.25
CA ASP A 268 23.39 2.05 -11.03
C ASP A 268 21.94 1.79 -10.60
N LYS A 269 21.63 0.54 -10.23
CA LYS A 269 20.26 0.13 -9.92
C LYS A 269 19.70 0.89 -8.71
N LYS A 270 20.43 0.93 -7.59
CA LYS A 270 19.99 1.61 -6.36
C LYS A 270 19.72 3.10 -6.62
N HIS A 271 20.61 3.79 -7.34
CA HIS A 271 20.41 5.20 -7.66
C HIS A 271 19.30 5.43 -8.69
N LYS A 272 19.05 4.48 -9.60
CA LYS A 272 17.93 4.57 -10.52
C LYS A 272 16.60 4.42 -9.79
N ASP A 273 16.50 3.46 -8.87
CA ASP A 273 15.32 3.23 -8.03
C ASP A 273 15.09 4.47 -7.12
N LEU A 274 16.14 5.01 -6.47
CA LEU A 274 16.09 6.29 -5.74
C LEU A 274 15.61 7.44 -6.63
N GLY A 275 16.09 7.50 -7.88
CA GLY A 275 15.71 8.54 -8.83
C GLY A 275 14.25 8.46 -9.26
N GLU A 276 13.74 7.24 -9.46
CA GLU A 276 12.33 6.99 -9.76
C GLU A 276 11.43 7.42 -8.60
N TRP A 277 11.75 6.99 -7.39
CA TRP A 277 10.97 7.30 -6.19
C TRP A 277 11.06 8.79 -5.84
N ASN A 278 12.20 9.43 -6.05
CA ASN A 278 12.34 10.86 -5.81
C ASN A 278 11.60 11.70 -6.87
N LEU A 279 11.50 11.22 -8.12
CA LEU A 279 10.64 11.84 -9.13
C LEU A 279 9.17 11.78 -8.71
N GLU A 280 8.72 10.64 -8.18
CA GLU A 280 7.36 10.46 -7.66
C GLU A 280 7.10 11.28 -6.39
N ASN A 281 8.10 11.44 -5.53
CA ASN A 281 8.03 12.33 -4.37
C ASN A 281 7.84 13.80 -4.80
N LEU A 282 8.68 14.28 -5.72
CA LEU A 282 8.74 15.71 -6.04
C LEU A 282 7.74 16.14 -7.12
N SER A 283 7.61 15.39 -8.21
CA SER A 283 6.85 15.82 -9.39
C SER A 283 5.38 16.11 -9.06
N PRO A 284 4.55 15.15 -8.61
CA PRO A 284 3.14 15.43 -8.29
C PRO A 284 2.99 16.47 -7.17
N ASN A 285 3.92 16.51 -6.21
CA ASN A 285 3.78 17.34 -5.00
C ASN A 285 4.39 18.75 -5.10
N LEU A 286 5.11 19.06 -6.18
CA LEU A 286 5.80 20.34 -6.34
C LEU A 286 4.86 21.55 -6.21
N ASP A 287 3.63 21.45 -6.74
CA ASP A 287 2.61 22.48 -6.55
C ASP A 287 2.34 22.76 -5.06
N GLY A 288 2.20 21.71 -4.24
CA GLY A 288 1.91 21.84 -2.82
C GLY A 288 3.03 22.53 -2.07
N LEU A 289 4.28 22.17 -2.38
CA LEU A 289 5.48 22.76 -1.79
C LEU A 289 5.65 24.23 -2.18
N LEU A 290 5.28 24.61 -3.41
CA LEU A 290 5.42 25.97 -3.90
C LEU A 290 4.24 26.90 -3.52
N MET A 291 3.05 26.34 -3.33
CA MET A 291 1.81 27.13 -3.22
C MET A 291 1.88 28.15 -2.09
N ALA A 292 1.99 27.70 -0.85
CA ALA A 292 2.00 28.62 0.29
C ALA A 292 3.18 29.61 0.27
N PRO A 293 4.44 29.20 0.05
CA PRO A 293 5.55 30.16 0.02
C PRO A 293 5.35 31.25 -1.03
N LEU A 294 5.06 30.88 -2.29
CA LEU A 294 5.00 31.84 -3.39
C LEU A 294 3.76 32.74 -3.28
N THR A 295 2.60 32.22 -2.88
CA THR A 295 1.39 33.05 -2.75
C THR A 295 1.42 33.95 -1.51
N ARG A 296 2.03 33.49 -0.40
CA ARG A 296 2.05 34.26 0.87
C ARG A 296 3.16 35.30 0.91
N ALA A 297 4.33 35.02 0.32
CA ALA A 297 5.52 35.87 0.47
C ALA A 297 5.97 36.60 -0.81
N LEU A 298 5.60 36.10 -2.00
CA LEU A 298 5.94 36.72 -3.28
C LEU A 298 4.73 37.31 -4.01
N ASP A 299 3.56 37.32 -3.37
CA ASP A 299 2.29 37.84 -3.92
C ASP A 299 1.90 37.24 -5.29
N MET A 300 2.38 36.03 -5.59
CA MET A 300 2.03 35.32 -6.83
C MET A 300 0.60 34.78 -6.77
N SER A 301 -0.09 34.76 -7.90
CA SER A 301 -1.38 34.09 -8.02
C SER A 301 -1.22 32.56 -8.07
N GLN A 302 -2.27 31.84 -7.64
CA GLN A 302 -2.31 30.37 -7.74
C GLN A 302 -2.00 29.86 -9.17
N ALA A 303 -2.51 30.56 -10.19
CA ALA A 303 -2.27 30.20 -11.59
C ALA A 303 -0.79 30.35 -11.98
N GLU A 304 -0.10 31.38 -11.50
CA GLU A 304 1.33 31.55 -11.74
C GLU A 304 2.14 30.44 -11.09
N VAL A 305 1.80 30.05 -9.85
CA VAL A 305 2.47 28.94 -9.16
C VAL A 305 2.31 27.63 -9.92
N HIS A 306 1.10 27.33 -10.40
CA HIS A 306 0.86 26.13 -11.20
C HIS A 306 1.67 26.09 -12.50
N VAL A 307 1.83 27.24 -13.16
CA VAL A 307 2.69 27.33 -14.35
C VAL A 307 4.16 27.08 -13.98
N ILE A 308 4.66 27.66 -12.89
CA ILE A 308 6.03 27.44 -12.41
C ILE A 308 6.27 25.96 -12.10
N ALA A 309 5.36 25.32 -11.36
CA ALA A 309 5.46 23.91 -11.01
C ALA A 309 5.40 23.01 -12.26
N MET A 310 4.47 23.29 -13.19
CA MET A 310 4.36 22.55 -14.45
C MET A 310 5.65 22.64 -15.27
N GLU A 311 6.28 23.81 -15.37
CA GLU A 311 7.53 23.97 -16.11
C GLU A 311 8.69 23.21 -15.43
N ALA A 312 8.79 23.28 -14.10
CA ALA A 312 9.80 22.57 -13.33
C ALA A 312 9.63 21.04 -13.39
N ARG A 313 8.39 20.53 -13.37
CA ARG A 313 8.08 19.09 -13.52
C ARG A 313 8.61 18.50 -14.82
N LYS A 314 8.57 19.26 -15.92
CA LYS A 314 9.11 18.82 -17.21
C LYS A 314 10.61 18.58 -17.14
N GLU A 315 11.34 19.44 -16.43
CA GLU A 315 12.78 19.28 -16.24
C GLU A 315 13.10 18.20 -15.21
N LEU A 316 12.29 18.02 -14.15
CA LEU A 316 12.44 16.89 -13.22
C LEU A 316 12.37 15.55 -13.95
N ALA A 317 11.42 15.38 -14.88
CA ALA A 317 11.25 14.13 -15.63
C ALA A 317 12.23 13.96 -16.80
N ASP A 318 13.02 14.97 -17.16
CA ASP A 318 13.93 14.91 -18.31
C ASP A 318 15.21 14.14 -17.95
N ARG A 319 15.34 12.93 -18.51
CA ARG A 319 16.51 12.05 -18.31
C ARG A 319 17.80 12.57 -18.95
N GLN A 320 17.75 13.66 -19.72
CA GLN A 320 18.95 14.37 -20.19
C GLN A 320 19.50 15.35 -19.14
N ILE A 321 18.72 15.67 -18.10
CA ILE A 321 19.13 16.49 -16.98
C ILE A 321 19.56 15.56 -15.85
N HIS A 322 20.87 15.41 -15.64
CA HIS A 322 21.44 14.54 -14.60
C HIS A 322 21.48 15.24 -13.24
N ALA A 323 20.33 15.79 -12.83
CA ALA A 323 20.20 16.50 -11.57
C ALA A 323 20.00 15.52 -10.40
N TYR A 324 20.52 15.88 -9.23
CA TYR A 324 20.33 15.17 -7.97
C TYR A 324 20.35 16.13 -6.77
N PHE A 325 19.77 15.75 -5.65
CA PHE A 325 19.91 16.43 -4.36
C PHE A 325 20.93 15.72 -3.49
N ASN A 326 21.75 16.45 -2.74
CA ASN A 326 22.50 15.84 -1.65
C ASN A 326 21.56 15.56 -0.49
N VAL A 327 21.65 14.36 0.05
CA VAL A 327 21.01 13.98 1.32
C VAL A 327 22.11 13.72 2.32
N TYR A 328 21.95 14.26 3.51
CA TYR A 328 22.93 14.19 4.56
C TYR A 328 22.38 13.44 5.75
N ASP A 329 23.30 12.76 6.40
CA ASP A 329 23.08 12.07 7.66
C ASP A 329 24.25 12.36 8.60
N SER A 330 23.97 12.61 9.88
CA SER A 330 24.99 13.00 10.86
C SER A 330 24.81 12.30 12.21
N PRO A 331 25.37 11.08 12.39
CA PRO A 331 25.35 10.38 13.68
C PRO A 331 26.55 10.77 14.57
N ASP A 332 26.33 10.95 15.87
CA ASP A 332 27.39 11.04 16.92
C ASP A 332 27.67 9.61 17.50
N PRO A 333 28.86 9.22 17.98
CA PRO A 333 29.05 7.98 18.79
C PRO A 333 29.86 8.12 20.11
N PRO A 334 29.86 7.10 21.02
CA PRO A 334 30.96 6.78 21.92
C PRO A 334 31.73 5.52 21.48
N ASN A 335 33.04 5.70 21.23
CA ASN A 335 34.14 4.72 21.23
C ASN A 335 33.85 3.22 20.99
N VAL A 336 34.24 2.68 19.83
CA VAL A 336 35.08 1.45 19.71
C VAL A 336 35.97 1.52 18.45
N VAL A 337 37.26 1.29 18.65
CA VAL A 337 38.31 1.16 17.63
C VAL A 337 38.30 -0.25 17.02
N ASP A 338 38.24 -0.37 15.68
CA ASP A 338 39.22 -1.21 14.98
C ASP A 338 39.55 -0.68 13.58
N SER A 339 40.84 -0.50 13.36
CA SER A 339 41.46 -0.01 12.15
C SER A 339 41.82 -1.18 11.22
N ARG A 340 41.30 -1.20 9.99
CA ARG A 340 41.99 -1.84 8.85
C ARG A 340 41.46 -1.38 7.49
N THR A 341 42.40 -0.93 6.67
CA THR A 341 42.24 -0.48 5.28
C THR A 341 41.99 -1.63 4.30
N GLN A 342 41.17 -1.32 3.28
CA GLN A 342 41.08 -1.84 1.90
C GLN A 342 41.25 -3.35 1.64
N THR A 343 40.23 -3.99 1.07
CA THR A 343 40.27 -4.67 -0.25
C THR A 343 38.88 -5.17 -0.68
N SER A 344 38.72 -5.28 -2.00
CA SER A 344 37.60 -5.73 -2.84
C SER A 344 36.74 -6.92 -2.37
N GLY A 345 35.44 -6.85 -2.71
CA GLY A 345 34.60 -7.99 -3.12
C GLY A 345 33.88 -8.75 -2.01
N GLY A 346 32.55 -8.66 -1.96
CA GLY A 346 31.70 -9.51 -1.12
C GLY A 346 30.22 -9.11 -1.21
N SER A 347 29.40 -10.05 -1.66
CA SER A 347 27.92 -10.02 -1.69
C SER A 347 27.34 -9.87 -0.28
N GLY A 348 26.46 -8.88 -0.08
CA GLY A 348 25.66 -8.76 1.14
C GLY A 348 24.40 -9.63 1.06
N GLU A 349 24.31 -10.62 1.94
CA GLU A 349 23.09 -11.40 2.22
C GLU A 349 22.09 -10.55 3.01
N LEU A 350 20.83 -10.48 2.56
CA LEU A 350 19.70 -9.98 3.34
C LEU A 350 19.38 -10.96 4.49
N ARG A 351 19.13 -10.44 5.70
CA ARG A 351 18.80 -11.25 6.89
C ARG A 351 17.30 -11.54 7.01
N MET A 352 17.00 -12.82 7.20
CA MET A 352 15.73 -13.38 7.69
C MET A 352 15.66 -13.36 9.24
N ALA A 353 14.49 -13.09 9.80
CA ALA A 353 14.18 -13.19 11.22
C ALA A 353 13.99 -14.66 11.70
N LYS A 354 14.29 -14.93 12.98
CA LYS A 354 14.31 -16.28 13.60
C LYS A 354 12.96 -16.67 14.25
N PRO A 355 12.50 -17.94 14.14
CA PRO A 355 11.34 -18.45 14.87
C PRO A 355 11.70 -19.10 16.22
N SER A 356 10.79 -18.99 17.20
CA SER A 356 10.90 -19.60 18.54
C SER A 356 10.16 -20.96 18.65
N LEU A 357 10.66 -21.83 19.53
CA LEU A 357 10.38 -23.27 19.63
C LEU A 357 9.02 -23.63 20.26
N ILE A 358 8.33 -24.63 19.69
CA ILE A 358 7.54 -25.63 20.45
C ILE A 358 7.81 -27.05 19.93
N ARG A 359 8.16 -27.97 20.83
CA ARG A 359 8.36 -29.42 20.60
C ARG A 359 7.12 -30.21 21.00
N SER A 360 6.71 -31.19 20.20
CA SER A 360 6.25 -32.51 20.68
C SER A 360 6.20 -33.54 19.53
N LEU A 361 6.52 -34.79 19.85
CA LEU A 361 6.83 -35.94 18.99
C LEU A 361 5.60 -36.82 18.68
N ALA A 362 5.57 -37.49 17.51
CA ALA A 362 5.31 -38.95 17.40
C ALA A 362 5.48 -39.56 15.97
N SER A 363 6.44 -40.49 15.90
CA SER A 363 6.65 -41.69 15.05
C SER A 363 5.88 -42.01 13.74
N SER A 364 6.69 -42.13 12.68
CA SER A 364 6.82 -43.20 11.65
C SER A 364 5.59 -43.88 11.01
N SER A 365 5.46 -43.73 9.68
CA SER A 365 5.65 -44.81 8.67
C SER A 365 5.41 -44.28 7.26
N SER A 366 6.20 -44.80 6.31
CA SER A 366 6.33 -44.38 4.91
C SER A 366 5.15 -44.80 4.02
N ILE A 367 4.41 -43.80 3.53
CA ILE A 367 3.66 -43.78 2.27
C ILE A 367 3.75 -42.32 1.80
N HIS A 368 4.07 -42.04 0.53
CA HIS A 368 4.01 -40.68 -0.03
C HIS A 368 2.60 -40.11 0.19
N ARG A 369 2.38 -39.41 1.31
CA ARG A 369 1.18 -38.62 1.54
C ARG A 369 1.36 -37.34 0.74
N ARG A 370 0.49 -37.11 -0.25
CA ARG A 370 0.19 -35.73 -0.68
C ARG A 370 0.00 -34.90 0.59
N ALA A 371 0.61 -33.72 0.64
CA ALA A 371 0.35 -32.81 1.75
C ALA A 371 -1.15 -32.54 1.84
N ASP A 372 -1.65 -32.37 3.06
CA ASP A 372 -3.04 -31.94 3.24
C ASP A 372 -3.19 -30.58 2.57
N ILE A 373 -4.19 -30.45 1.70
CA ILE A 373 -4.46 -29.24 0.93
C ILE A 373 -4.67 -28.02 1.84
N SER A 374 -5.17 -28.24 3.06
CA SER A 374 -5.29 -27.23 4.10
C SER A 374 -3.96 -26.53 4.43
N SER A 375 -2.82 -27.22 4.25
CA SER A 375 -1.50 -26.66 4.52
C SER A 375 -1.13 -25.52 3.56
N CYS A 376 -1.66 -25.55 2.33
CA CYS A 376 -1.42 -24.54 1.30
C CYS A 376 -2.48 -23.42 1.30
N LYS A 377 -3.52 -23.51 2.13
CA LYS A 377 -4.47 -22.41 2.35
C LYS A 377 -3.88 -21.43 3.35
N LEU A 378 -3.04 -20.52 2.86
CA LEU A 378 -2.41 -19.50 3.69
C LEU A 378 -3.48 -18.55 4.24
N PRO A 379 -3.56 -18.34 5.56
CA PRO A 379 -4.58 -17.48 6.14
C PRO A 379 -4.35 -16.02 5.76
N ALA A 380 -5.43 -15.24 5.73
CA ALA A 380 -5.34 -13.79 5.67
C ALA A 380 -4.56 -13.25 6.88
N THR A 381 -3.60 -12.36 6.61
CA THR A 381 -2.81 -11.71 7.66
C THR A 381 -3.62 -10.59 8.29
N ASN A 382 -3.72 -10.61 9.62
CA ASN A 382 -4.48 -9.61 10.36
C ASN A 382 -3.86 -8.21 10.17
N GLY A 383 -4.71 -7.18 9.98
CA GLY A 383 -4.26 -5.81 9.73
C GLY A 383 -3.88 -5.49 8.29
N VAL A 384 -3.74 -6.50 7.42
CA VAL A 384 -3.38 -6.30 6.00
C VAL A 384 -4.63 -6.05 5.17
N PHE A 385 -4.75 -4.84 4.62
CA PHE A 385 -5.93 -4.43 3.86
C PHE A 385 -6.00 -5.17 2.51
N PHE A 386 -7.14 -5.82 2.24
CA PHE A 386 -7.33 -6.78 1.13
C PHE A 386 -6.24 -7.85 1.03
N SER A 387 -5.82 -8.41 2.18
CA SER A 387 -4.92 -9.56 2.22
C SER A 387 -5.34 -10.65 1.23
N SER A 388 -4.36 -11.18 0.48
CA SER A 388 -4.56 -12.28 -0.46
C SER A 388 -4.65 -13.66 0.22
N GLY A 389 -4.87 -13.72 1.54
CA GLY A 389 -5.04 -14.99 2.25
C GLY A 389 -6.50 -15.49 2.30
N PHE A 390 -6.65 -16.75 2.71
CA PHE A 390 -7.94 -17.39 2.94
C PHE A 390 -8.64 -16.82 4.17
N ASP A 391 -9.98 -16.89 4.17
CA ASP A 391 -10.83 -16.45 5.27
C ASP A 391 -10.62 -14.97 5.65
N TYR A 392 -10.43 -14.11 4.64
CA TYR A 392 -10.36 -12.66 4.85
C TYR A 392 -11.69 -12.11 5.38
N GLU A 393 -11.72 -11.75 6.67
CA GLU A 393 -12.91 -11.28 7.36
C GLU A 393 -13.07 -9.76 7.23
N TYR A 394 -13.64 -9.33 6.10
CA TYR A 394 -14.17 -7.98 5.89
C TYR A 394 -15.61 -8.09 5.35
N ASP A 395 -16.42 -7.02 5.33
CA ASP A 395 -17.78 -7.04 4.76
C ASP A 395 -17.75 -7.17 3.22
N CYS A 396 -17.19 -8.28 2.73
CA CYS A 396 -17.06 -8.65 1.32
C CYS A 396 -18.43 -9.10 0.79
N ALA A 397 -18.71 -8.78 -0.46
CA ALA A 397 -19.84 -9.34 -1.17
C ALA A 397 -19.62 -10.86 -1.38
N PRO A 398 -20.68 -11.68 -1.40
CA PRO A 398 -20.56 -13.08 -1.78
C PRO A 398 -19.88 -13.22 -3.14
N SER A 399 -18.92 -14.14 -3.26
CA SER A 399 -18.20 -14.39 -4.51
C SER A 399 -18.72 -15.61 -5.28
N LYS A 400 -19.69 -16.35 -4.74
CA LYS A 400 -20.31 -17.52 -5.38
C LYS A 400 -21.83 -17.43 -5.38
N GLY A 401 -22.45 -18.20 -6.26
CA GLY A 401 -23.89 -18.29 -6.41
C GLY A 401 -24.44 -17.09 -7.19
N THR A 402 -25.66 -16.69 -6.87
CA THR A 402 -26.31 -15.54 -7.50
C THR A 402 -26.13 -14.31 -6.63
N ILE A 403 -25.31 -13.37 -7.09
CA ILE A 403 -25.21 -12.04 -6.51
C ILE A 403 -26.35 -11.20 -7.08
N ASN A 404 -27.11 -10.55 -6.21
CA ASN A 404 -28.13 -9.61 -6.65
C ASN A 404 -27.58 -8.19 -6.60
N ALA A 405 -27.78 -7.47 -7.68
CA ALA A 405 -27.33 -6.10 -7.80
C ALA A 405 -28.42 -5.18 -8.33
N ILE A 406 -28.41 -3.94 -7.86
CA ILE A 406 -29.23 -2.85 -8.39
C ILE A 406 -28.30 -1.94 -9.20
N LEU A 407 -28.72 -1.58 -10.41
CA LEU A 407 -27.99 -0.66 -11.27
C LEU A 407 -28.87 0.53 -11.63
N ILE A 408 -28.32 1.73 -11.44
CA ILE A 408 -28.93 2.97 -11.91
C ILE A 408 -27.98 3.74 -12.81
N PHE A 409 -28.56 4.58 -13.65
CA PHE A 409 -27.82 5.48 -14.53
C PHE A 409 -28.05 6.92 -14.10
N ILE A 410 -27.01 7.74 -14.10
CA ILE A 410 -27.07 9.10 -13.54
C ILE A 410 -26.56 10.16 -14.52
N ASP A 411 -27.08 11.36 -14.40
CA ASP A 411 -26.59 12.54 -15.11
C ASP A 411 -26.54 13.77 -14.19
N PHE A 412 -25.95 14.87 -14.64
CA PHE A 412 -25.66 16.03 -13.80
C PHE A 412 -26.36 17.29 -14.32
N PRO A 413 -26.56 18.33 -13.46
CA PRO A 413 -27.18 19.58 -13.88
C PRO A 413 -26.42 20.29 -15.02
N ASP A 414 -25.09 20.24 -15.00
CA ASP A 414 -24.20 20.81 -16.01
C ASP A 414 -23.84 19.83 -17.15
N GLN A 415 -23.94 18.52 -16.90
CA GLN A 415 -23.54 17.47 -17.82
C GLN A 415 -24.68 16.45 -17.97
N THR A 416 -25.66 16.82 -18.78
CA THR A 416 -26.83 15.97 -19.06
C THR A 416 -26.48 14.78 -19.95
N ALA A 417 -27.30 13.73 -19.89
CA ALA A 417 -27.16 12.57 -20.76
C ALA A 417 -27.11 12.95 -22.25
N SER A 418 -26.20 12.31 -22.99
CA SER A 418 -26.02 12.49 -24.44
C SER A 418 -26.52 11.28 -25.25
N GLU A 419 -26.63 10.14 -24.56
CA GLU A 419 -27.11 8.85 -25.05
C GLU A 419 -28.61 8.89 -25.34
N ALA A 420 -29.05 8.03 -26.25
CA ALA A 420 -30.47 7.95 -26.59
C ALA A 420 -31.33 7.46 -25.41
N SER A 421 -30.76 6.59 -24.59
CA SER A 421 -31.35 6.09 -23.34
C SER A 421 -30.30 5.36 -22.50
N PRO A 422 -30.54 5.14 -21.21
CA PRO A 422 -29.64 4.32 -20.39
C PRO A 422 -29.47 2.87 -20.89
N GLN A 423 -30.42 2.34 -21.68
CA GLN A 423 -30.31 1.02 -22.29
C GLN A 423 -29.06 0.91 -23.19
N GLU A 424 -28.66 1.99 -23.85
CA GLU A 424 -27.46 2.04 -24.69
C GLU A 424 -26.19 1.77 -23.85
N VAL A 425 -26.11 2.34 -22.65
CA VAL A 425 -25.00 2.14 -21.72
C VAL A 425 -25.03 0.74 -21.11
N TYR A 426 -26.23 0.24 -20.79
CA TYR A 426 -26.42 -1.13 -20.32
C TYR A 426 -25.92 -2.16 -21.33
N ASP A 427 -26.38 -2.06 -22.58
CA ASP A 427 -26.07 -3.02 -23.65
C ASP A 427 -24.58 -3.03 -23.99
N LEU A 428 -23.89 -1.91 -23.79
CA LEU A 428 -22.45 -1.79 -23.97
C LEU A 428 -21.65 -2.55 -22.91
N LEU A 429 -22.03 -2.43 -21.63
CA LEU A 429 -21.17 -2.81 -20.51
C LEU A 429 -21.59 -4.13 -19.85
N ILE A 430 -22.88 -4.27 -19.55
CA ILE A 430 -23.33 -5.27 -18.56
C ILE A 430 -23.33 -6.70 -19.09
N PRO A 431 -23.86 -7.00 -20.30
CA PRO A 431 -23.85 -8.37 -20.82
C PRO A 431 -22.44 -8.96 -20.94
N GLN A 432 -21.46 -8.14 -21.35
CA GLN A 432 -20.06 -8.56 -21.47
C GLN A 432 -19.43 -8.81 -20.10
N ALA A 433 -19.68 -7.93 -19.12
CA ALA A 433 -19.20 -8.13 -17.75
C ALA A 433 -19.78 -9.40 -17.11
N GLN A 434 -21.07 -9.69 -17.32
CA GLN A 434 -21.72 -10.93 -16.86
C GLN A 434 -21.11 -12.17 -17.54
N GLN A 435 -20.90 -12.12 -18.85
CA GLN A 435 -20.27 -13.21 -19.59
C GLN A 435 -18.84 -13.48 -19.12
N TRP A 436 -18.07 -12.43 -18.84
CA TRP A 436 -16.71 -12.55 -18.33
C TRP A 436 -16.67 -13.27 -16.98
N PHE A 437 -17.54 -12.90 -16.02
CA PHE A 437 -17.63 -13.57 -14.71
C PHE A 437 -18.12 -15.01 -14.84
N ASN A 438 -19.11 -15.28 -15.69
CA ASN A 438 -19.58 -16.63 -15.94
C ASN A 438 -18.46 -17.54 -16.51
N THR A 439 -17.62 -16.99 -17.39
CA THR A 439 -16.46 -17.69 -17.96
C THR A 439 -15.38 -17.90 -16.92
N SER A 440 -14.96 -16.86 -16.20
CA SER A 440 -13.88 -16.91 -15.20
C SER A 440 -14.20 -17.88 -14.05
N SER A 441 -15.45 -17.87 -13.60
CA SER A 441 -15.91 -18.66 -12.46
C SER A 441 -16.40 -20.08 -12.82
N TYR A 442 -16.33 -20.49 -14.09
CA TYR A 442 -16.91 -21.74 -14.57
C TYR A 442 -18.40 -21.90 -14.21
N GLY A 443 -19.14 -20.79 -14.22
CA GLY A 443 -20.55 -20.73 -13.84
C GLY A 443 -20.82 -20.82 -12.33
N GLN A 444 -19.80 -20.79 -11.47
CA GLN A 444 -19.97 -20.73 -10.02
C GLN A 444 -20.51 -19.37 -9.54
N LEU A 445 -20.35 -18.33 -10.37
CA LEU A 445 -20.87 -17.00 -10.10
C LEU A 445 -21.82 -16.54 -11.22
N SER A 446 -22.99 -16.04 -10.80
CA SER A 446 -23.94 -15.35 -11.66
C SER A 446 -24.24 -13.97 -11.09
N LEU A 447 -23.96 -12.93 -11.87
CA LEU A 447 -24.25 -11.55 -11.51
C LEU A 447 -25.64 -11.17 -12.02
N ASN A 448 -26.64 -11.14 -11.13
CA ASN A 448 -28.02 -10.79 -11.45
C ASN A 448 -28.26 -9.29 -11.23
N ILE A 449 -28.19 -8.49 -12.30
CA ILE A 449 -28.34 -7.03 -12.25
C ILE A 449 -29.76 -6.63 -12.62
N THR A 450 -30.45 -6.02 -11.66
CA THR A 450 -31.71 -5.31 -11.88
C THR A 450 -31.43 -3.86 -12.20
N ALA A 451 -31.49 -3.49 -13.49
CA ALA A 451 -31.21 -2.14 -13.96
C ALA A 451 -32.49 -1.34 -14.25
N ASP A 452 -32.59 -0.09 -13.81
CA ASP A 452 -33.60 0.84 -14.33
C ASP A 452 -33.06 1.55 -15.58
N THR A 453 -33.37 1.00 -16.76
CA THR A 453 -32.98 1.60 -18.04
C THR A 453 -33.97 2.65 -18.56
N SER A 454 -35.01 3.00 -17.80
CA SER A 454 -36.07 3.92 -18.22
C SER A 454 -35.68 5.40 -18.13
N ARG A 455 -34.63 5.74 -17.36
CA ARG A 455 -34.23 7.13 -17.08
C ARG A 455 -32.79 7.25 -16.60
N PHE A 456 -32.25 8.46 -16.73
CA PHE A 456 -31.13 8.92 -15.93
C PHE A 456 -31.67 9.60 -14.67
N TYR A 457 -31.08 9.31 -13.51
CA TYR A 457 -31.36 10.00 -12.26
C TYR A 457 -30.46 11.23 -12.16
N ARG A 458 -31.08 12.41 -12.11
CA ARG A 458 -30.37 13.69 -12.06
C ARG A 458 -29.75 13.91 -10.69
N MET A 459 -28.42 13.92 -10.64
CA MET A 459 -27.66 14.24 -9.43
C MET A 459 -27.92 15.69 -8.97
N PRO A 460 -27.88 15.96 -7.65
CA PRO A 460 -28.20 17.28 -7.10
C PRO A 460 -27.10 18.34 -7.28
N LYS A 461 -25.87 17.94 -7.60
CA LYS A 461 -24.71 18.84 -7.79
C LYS A 461 -24.12 18.64 -9.19
N ASN A 462 -23.34 19.63 -9.65
CA ASN A 462 -22.57 19.48 -10.89
C ASN A 462 -21.50 18.40 -10.74
N ALA A 463 -21.08 17.78 -11.85
CA ALA A 463 -20.16 16.64 -11.81
C ALA A 463 -18.86 16.95 -11.05
N ALA A 464 -18.24 18.10 -11.34
CA ALA A 464 -16.98 18.53 -10.73
C ALA A 464 -17.07 18.76 -9.20
N GLU A 465 -18.27 19.03 -8.66
CA GLU A 465 -18.46 19.27 -7.23
C GLU A 465 -18.35 17.98 -6.39
N TYR A 466 -18.42 16.81 -7.04
CA TYR A 466 -18.19 15.53 -6.37
C TYR A 466 -16.70 15.20 -6.21
N ASN A 467 -15.81 15.98 -6.85
CA ASN A 467 -14.35 15.81 -6.79
C ASN A 467 -13.92 14.36 -7.08
N PHE A 468 -14.55 13.74 -8.08
CA PHE A 468 -14.36 12.34 -8.44
C PHE A 468 -13.16 12.19 -9.39
N VAL A 469 -12.00 12.61 -8.89
CA VAL A 469 -10.68 12.65 -9.55
C VAL A 469 -9.65 11.97 -8.67
N ARG A 470 -8.51 11.50 -9.21
CA ARG A 470 -7.48 10.84 -8.38
C ARG A 470 -6.65 11.87 -7.57
N PRO A 471 -6.33 11.61 -6.29
CA PRO A 471 -6.88 10.55 -5.44
C PRO A 471 -8.32 10.85 -5.00
N LEU A 472 -9.19 9.83 -5.07
CA LEU A 472 -10.60 9.91 -4.66
C LEU A 472 -10.69 9.67 -3.15
N SER A 473 -11.23 10.63 -2.39
CA SER A 473 -11.44 10.43 -0.96
C SER A 473 -12.64 9.53 -0.68
N GLN A 474 -12.56 8.74 0.38
CA GLN A 474 -13.67 7.89 0.82
C GLN A 474 -14.94 8.73 1.11
N GLN A 475 -14.77 9.92 1.69
CA GLN A 475 -15.88 10.84 1.97
C GLN A 475 -16.57 11.35 0.69
N ALA A 476 -15.79 11.70 -0.35
CA ALA A 476 -16.33 12.12 -1.64
C ALA A 476 -17.11 10.97 -2.31
N HIS A 477 -16.56 9.76 -2.28
CA HIS A 477 -17.22 8.58 -2.84
C HIS A 477 -18.54 8.26 -2.09
N TYR A 478 -18.55 8.31 -0.75
CA TYR A 478 -19.77 8.13 0.03
C TYR A 478 -20.83 9.19 -0.29
N ALA A 479 -20.44 10.46 -0.39
CA ALA A 479 -21.38 11.54 -0.71
C ALA A 479 -22.01 11.36 -2.10
N TYR A 480 -21.21 10.93 -3.09
CA TYR A 480 -21.67 10.60 -4.43
C TYR A 480 -22.71 9.48 -4.43
N ILE A 481 -22.39 8.34 -3.78
CA ILE A 481 -23.31 7.20 -3.66
C ILE A 481 -24.59 7.59 -2.91
N GLN A 482 -24.48 8.34 -1.81
CA GLN A 482 -25.64 8.80 -1.04
C GLN A 482 -26.59 9.67 -1.86
N ASP A 483 -26.05 10.63 -2.61
CA ASP A 483 -26.87 11.48 -3.48
C ASP A 483 -27.54 10.64 -4.59
N ALA A 484 -26.82 9.72 -5.23
CA ALA A 484 -27.36 8.83 -6.26
C ALA A 484 -28.51 7.96 -5.72
N LEU A 485 -28.32 7.38 -4.53
CA LEU A 485 -29.34 6.60 -3.83
C LEU A 485 -30.59 7.43 -3.50
N GLU A 486 -30.42 8.68 -3.05
CA GLU A 486 -31.54 9.57 -2.76
C GLU A 486 -32.36 9.90 -4.02
N GLN A 487 -31.70 10.15 -5.15
CA GLN A 487 -32.41 10.39 -6.42
C GLN A 487 -33.20 9.15 -6.87
N TRP A 488 -32.60 7.97 -6.73
CA TRP A 488 -33.27 6.72 -7.05
C TRP A 488 -34.48 6.44 -6.15
N LEU A 489 -34.32 6.59 -4.83
CA LEU A 489 -35.37 6.31 -3.84
C LEU A 489 -36.52 7.32 -3.92
N ALA A 490 -36.24 8.58 -4.24
CA ALA A 490 -37.27 9.61 -4.42
C ALA A 490 -38.27 9.28 -5.54
N VAL A 491 -37.85 8.51 -6.55
CA VAL A 491 -38.70 8.12 -7.68
C VAL A 491 -39.36 6.76 -7.42
N THR A 492 -38.60 5.80 -6.91
CA THR A 492 -39.08 4.41 -6.81
C THR A 492 -39.91 4.13 -5.56
N ASN A 493 -39.74 4.92 -4.49
CA ASN A 493 -40.30 4.62 -3.16
C ASN A 493 -39.95 3.21 -2.67
N THR A 494 -38.79 2.68 -3.09
CA THR A 494 -38.35 1.34 -2.70
C THR A 494 -38.11 1.30 -1.18
N PRO A 495 -38.74 0.38 -0.43
CA PRO A 495 -38.46 0.21 0.98
C PRO A 495 -37.01 -0.23 1.21
N VAL A 496 -36.27 0.48 2.07
CA VAL A 496 -34.88 0.15 2.42
C VAL A 496 -34.80 -0.34 3.87
N PRO A 497 -34.12 -1.47 4.15
CA PRO A 497 -33.87 -1.93 5.51
C PRO A 497 -33.08 -0.90 6.34
N LYS A 498 -33.35 -0.86 7.65
CA LYS A 498 -32.52 -0.10 8.60
C LYS A 498 -31.18 -0.80 8.80
N VAL A 499 -30.11 -0.04 9.11
CA VAL A 499 -28.77 -0.62 9.37
C VAL A 499 -28.74 -1.68 10.46
N ASN A 500 -29.63 -1.60 11.45
CA ASN A 500 -29.75 -2.58 12.53
C ASN A 500 -30.72 -3.73 12.22
N SER A 501 -31.16 -3.88 10.97
CA SER A 501 -32.01 -4.99 10.56
C SER A 501 -31.23 -6.31 10.57
N THR A 502 -31.86 -7.37 11.05
CA THR A 502 -31.32 -8.73 10.94
C THR A 502 -31.43 -9.31 9.52
N GLU A 503 -32.15 -8.63 8.62
CA GLU A 503 -32.38 -9.09 7.24
C GLU A 503 -31.21 -8.75 6.28
N GLY A 504 -30.23 -7.97 6.73
CA GLY A 504 -29.11 -7.52 5.88
C GLY A 504 -29.47 -6.36 4.94
N PRO A 505 -28.61 -6.04 3.96
CA PRO A 505 -28.87 -4.98 2.99
C PRO A 505 -29.94 -5.39 1.98
N LEU A 506 -30.51 -4.41 1.28
CA LEU A 506 -31.49 -4.63 0.20
C LEU A 506 -30.93 -5.45 -0.97
N THR A 507 -29.65 -5.29 -1.29
CA THR A 507 -28.96 -5.97 -2.39
C THR A 507 -27.51 -6.25 -2.01
N ASP A 508 -26.80 -7.12 -2.73
CA ASP A 508 -25.38 -7.37 -2.47
C ASP A 508 -24.54 -6.19 -2.97
N ILE A 509 -24.77 -5.74 -4.21
CA ILE A 509 -23.99 -4.67 -4.86
C ILE A 509 -24.92 -3.60 -5.43
N PHE A 510 -24.57 -2.33 -5.23
CA PHE A 510 -25.20 -1.19 -5.90
C PHE A 510 -24.26 -0.59 -6.95
N TYR A 511 -24.72 -0.46 -8.18
CA TYR A 511 -23.98 0.17 -9.28
C TYR A 511 -24.59 1.53 -9.62
N ALA A 512 -23.73 2.53 -9.79
CA ALA A 512 -24.09 3.82 -10.38
C ALA A 512 -23.19 4.11 -11.59
N ILE A 513 -23.81 4.25 -12.76
CA ILE A 513 -23.10 4.53 -14.02
C ILE A 513 -23.50 5.90 -14.53
N PRO A 514 -22.56 6.87 -14.65
CA PRO A 514 -22.89 8.17 -15.19
C PRO A 514 -23.06 8.13 -16.72
N THR A 515 -23.71 9.14 -17.27
CA THR A 515 -23.60 9.48 -18.70
C THR A 515 -22.15 9.59 -19.14
N ARG A 516 -21.83 9.17 -20.37
CA ARG A 516 -20.54 9.36 -21.05
C ARG A 516 -20.08 10.82 -21.07
N ASN A 517 -21.01 11.77 -21.00
CA ASN A 517 -20.70 13.20 -20.99
C ASN A 517 -20.26 13.72 -19.61
N ALA A 518 -20.21 12.86 -18.58
CA ALA A 518 -19.84 13.22 -17.21
C ALA A 518 -18.31 13.37 -17.05
N THR A 519 -17.68 14.30 -17.78
CA THR A 519 -16.24 14.56 -17.74
C THR A 519 -15.71 14.95 -16.36
N GLY A 520 -16.57 15.34 -15.41
CA GLY A 520 -16.18 15.59 -14.01
C GLY A 520 -16.05 14.34 -13.14
N ILE A 521 -16.38 13.15 -13.67
CA ILE A 521 -16.26 11.86 -12.99
C ILE A 521 -15.18 11.05 -13.72
N GLU A 522 -13.92 11.22 -13.30
CA GLU A 522 -12.75 10.78 -14.09
C GLU A 522 -12.43 9.30 -13.94
N LEU A 523 -12.70 8.70 -12.78
CA LEU A 523 -12.31 7.31 -12.48
C LEU A 523 -13.51 6.44 -12.12
N SER A 524 -13.34 5.14 -12.32
CA SER A 524 -14.17 4.08 -11.74
C SER A 524 -13.64 3.72 -10.35
N ALA A 525 -14.53 3.31 -9.45
CA ALA A 525 -14.14 2.93 -8.08
C ALA A 525 -15.18 2.03 -7.39
N ALA A 526 -14.68 1.08 -6.59
CA ALA A 526 -15.45 0.34 -5.60
C ALA A 526 -15.41 1.03 -4.22
N LEU A 527 -16.54 1.06 -3.55
CA LEU A 527 -16.64 1.54 -2.17
C LEU A 527 -16.14 0.46 -1.23
N THR A 528 -15.16 0.80 -0.39
CA THR A 528 -14.56 -0.16 0.54
C THR A 528 -15.54 -0.63 1.60
N GLY A 529 -16.50 0.20 2.03
CA GLY A 529 -17.55 -0.16 2.99
C GLY A 529 -18.95 -0.35 2.37
N GLY A 530 -19.94 -0.57 3.25
CA GLY A 530 -21.36 -0.67 2.90
C GLY A 530 -21.95 0.60 2.29
N ALA A 531 -22.95 0.45 1.43
CA ALA A 531 -23.69 1.56 0.84
C ALA A 531 -24.91 1.92 1.70
N TYR A 532 -24.93 3.16 2.20
CA TYR A 532 -25.98 3.66 3.07
C TYR A 532 -26.62 4.93 2.51
N THR A 533 -27.91 5.12 2.77
CA THR A 533 -28.56 6.43 2.59
C THR A 533 -28.05 7.44 3.64
N LYS A 534 -28.29 8.75 3.48
CA LYS A 534 -27.92 9.76 4.52
C LYS A 534 -28.59 9.53 5.88
N ASN A 535 -29.75 8.88 5.91
CA ASN A 535 -30.44 8.48 7.14
C ASN A 535 -30.00 7.10 7.66
N VAL A 536 -28.86 6.58 7.19
CA VAL A 536 -28.23 5.33 7.65
C VAL A 536 -29.12 4.08 7.44
N ASN A 537 -29.93 4.07 6.38
CA ASN A 537 -30.54 2.83 5.88
C ASN A 537 -29.55 2.04 5.02
N TYR A 538 -29.56 0.71 5.13
CA TYR A 538 -28.55 -0.17 4.54
C TYR A 538 -29.01 -0.71 3.19
N VAL A 539 -28.43 -0.18 2.11
CA VAL A 539 -28.86 -0.48 0.74
C VAL A 539 -28.09 -1.64 0.16
N ALA A 540 -26.75 -1.61 0.23
CA ALA A 540 -25.91 -2.64 -0.36
C ALA A 540 -24.68 -2.96 0.50
N ARG A 541 -24.16 -4.19 0.42
CA ARG A 541 -22.89 -4.56 1.07
C ARG A 541 -21.72 -3.78 0.49
N LYS A 542 -21.76 -3.55 -0.82
CA LYS A 542 -20.76 -2.80 -1.57
C LYS A 542 -21.43 -1.90 -2.60
N ALA A 543 -20.74 -0.85 -3.01
CA ALA A 543 -21.12 -0.05 -4.16
C ALA A 543 -19.98 0.04 -5.16
N VAL A 544 -20.33 0.17 -6.44
CA VAL A 544 -19.41 0.33 -7.54
C VAL A 544 -19.88 1.51 -8.38
N THR A 545 -18.97 2.42 -8.70
CA THR A 545 -19.22 3.59 -9.54
C THR A 545 -18.32 3.54 -10.75
N MET A 546 -18.88 3.89 -11.91
CA MET A 546 -18.09 4.02 -13.14
C MET A 546 -17.74 5.48 -13.38
N GLY A 547 -16.58 5.73 -13.99
CA GLY A 547 -16.17 7.05 -14.49
C GLY A 547 -16.03 7.08 -16.00
N ILE A 548 -15.51 8.19 -16.51
CA ILE A 548 -15.21 8.35 -17.95
C ILE A 548 -14.17 7.34 -18.44
N ASP A 549 -13.33 6.84 -17.54
CA ASP A 549 -12.34 5.81 -17.82
C ASP A 549 -12.93 4.49 -18.34
N THR A 550 -14.14 4.17 -17.90
CA THR A 550 -14.93 3.06 -18.43
C THR A 550 -15.25 3.26 -19.91
N PHE A 551 -15.55 4.48 -20.34
CA PHE A 551 -16.02 4.72 -21.70
C PHE A 551 -14.90 4.97 -22.71
N ASP A 552 -13.83 5.62 -22.28
CA ASP A 552 -12.73 6.01 -23.15
C ASP A 552 -11.69 4.90 -23.35
N TRP A 553 -11.52 4.01 -22.36
CA TRP A 553 -10.45 3.01 -22.37
C TRP A 553 -10.92 1.58 -22.10
N TRP A 554 -11.67 1.34 -21.02
CA TRP A 554 -11.78 -0.01 -20.46
C TRP A 554 -13.03 -0.80 -20.84
N GLY A 555 -14.12 -0.13 -21.17
CA GLY A 555 -15.42 -0.75 -21.43
C GLY A 555 -15.88 -1.61 -20.27
N TYR A 556 -16.47 -2.77 -20.57
CA TYR A 556 -17.00 -3.69 -19.57
C TYR A 556 -15.95 -4.19 -18.55
N LYS A 557 -14.66 -4.16 -18.90
CA LYS A 557 -13.58 -4.61 -18.00
C LYS A 557 -13.47 -3.77 -16.73
N ALA A 558 -13.76 -2.47 -16.79
CA ALA A 558 -13.82 -1.64 -15.58
C ALA A 558 -14.91 -2.12 -14.61
N VAL A 559 -16.09 -2.52 -15.13
CA VAL A 559 -17.15 -3.12 -14.31
C VAL A 559 -16.64 -4.37 -13.60
N ASN A 560 -15.91 -5.23 -14.32
CA ASN A 560 -15.37 -6.46 -13.73
C ASN A 560 -14.29 -6.19 -12.68
N HIS A 561 -13.33 -5.30 -12.96
CA HIS A 561 -12.26 -4.90 -12.05
C HIS A 561 -12.83 -4.35 -10.73
N GLU A 562 -13.69 -3.34 -10.81
CA GLU A 562 -14.29 -2.74 -9.61
C GLU A 562 -15.20 -3.73 -8.86
N THR A 563 -15.88 -4.62 -9.59
CA THR A 563 -16.64 -5.71 -8.95
C THR A 563 -15.70 -6.70 -8.23
N GLY A 564 -14.46 -6.90 -8.70
CA GLY A 564 -13.44 -7.69 -8.03
C GLY A 564 -13.15 -7.21 -6.60
N HIS A 565 -13.04 -5.89 -6.39
CA HIS A 565 -12.88 -5.31 -5.04
C HIS A 565 -14.09 -5.57 -4.13
N THR A 566 -15.29 -5.77 -4.69
CA THR A 566 -16.45 -6.15 -3.87
C THR A 566 -16.27 -7.53 -3.25
N PHE A 567 -15.49 -8.41 -3.89
CA PHE A 567 -15.08 -9.71 -3.36
C PHE A 567 -13.81 -9.65 -2.51
N CYS A 568 -13.35 -8.44 -2.17
CA CYS A 568 -12.12 -8.19 -1.44
C CYS A 568 -10.86 -8.70 -2.14
N LEU A 569 -10.83 -8.61 -3.46
CA LEU A 569 -9.59 -8.76 -4.23
C LEU A 569 -8.78 -7.45 -4.14
N PRO A 570 -7.45 -7.53 -3.92
CA PRO A 570 -6.56 -6.38 -3.92
C PRO A 570 -6.27 -5.88 -5.34
N ASP A 571 -5.86 -4.63 -5.46
CA ASP A 571 -5.09 -4.13 -6.60
C ASP A 571 -3.70 -4.79 -6.59
N LEU A 572 -3.32 -5.37 -7.75
CA LEU A 572 -2.04 -6.07 -7.93
C LEU A 572 -0.99 -5.19 -8.62
N TYR A 573 -1.13 -3.86 -8.50
CA TYR A 573 -0.24 -2.86 -9.08
C TYR A 573 0.07 -1.77 -8.05
N PRO A 574 1.25 -1.13 -8.12
CA PRO A 574 1.64 -0.10 -7.17
C PRO A 574 0.64 1.06 -7.13
N ILE A 575 0.11 1.32 -5.94
CA ILE A 575 -0.64 2.53 -5.62
C ILE A 575 0.35 3.46 -4.90
N PRO A 576 0.53 4.73 -5.31
CA PRO A 576 -0.30 5.50 -6.24
C PRO A 576 0.16 5.52 -7.71
N THR A 577 1.30 4.90 -8.05
CA THR A 577 1.99 5.11 -9.35
C THR A 577 1.26 4.53 -10.56
N GLY A 578 0.36 3.55 -10.36
CA GLY A 578 -0.49 3.01 -11.42
C GLY A 578 0.26 2.23 -12.50
N TYR A 579 1.49 1.76 -12.24
CA TYR A 579 2.20 0.89 -13.19
C TYR A 579 1.59 -0.51 -13.17
N THR A 580 0.48 -0.66 -13.89
CA THR A 580 -0.41 -1.83 -13.88
C THR A 580 0.24 -3.16 -14.27
N GLY A 581 1.47 -3.16 -14.80
CA GLY A 581 2.25 -4.36 -15.12
C GLY A 581 3.33 -4.75 -14.11
N MET A 582 3.67 -3.89 -13.13
CA MET A 582 4.89 -4.04 -12.32
C MET A 582 5.09 -5.41 -11.68
N TYR A 583 4.03 -5.93 -11.06
CA TYR A 583 4.11 -7.15 -10.26
C TYR A 583 3.62 -8.37 -11.02
N ALA A 584 2.51 -8.24 -11.75
CA ALA A 584 1.80 -9.37 -12.34
C ALA A 584 1.66 -9.29 -13.87
N GLY A 585 2.22 -8.25 -14.52
CA GLY A 585 2.14 -8.06 -15.96
C GLY A 585 0.69 -8.00 -16.46
N ASN A 586 0.46 -8.52 -17.67
CA ASN A 586 -0.88 -8.57 -18.27
C ASN A 586 -1.61 -9.90 -18.01
N TRP A 587 -1.37 -10.53 -16.85
CA TRP A 587 -1.90 -11.85 -16.50
C TRP A 587 -3.13 -11.84 -15.59
N ASP A 588 -3.56 -10.67 -15.11
CA ASP A 588 -4.74 -10.54 -14.26
C ASP A 588 -5.36 -9.15 -14.41
N MET A 589 -6.70 -9.08 -14.41
CA MET A 589 -7.42 -7.81 -14.50
C MET A 589 -7.28 -6.94 -13.25
N MET A 590 -7.02 -7.51 -12.08
CA MET A 590 -6.70 -6.76 -10.86
C MET A 590 -5.28 -6.16 -10.89
N ALA A 591 -4.42 -6.64 -11.79
CA ALA A 591 -3.14 -6.01 -12.09
C ALA A 591 -3.29 -4.93 -13.15
N ASN A 592 -3.91 -5.28 -14.28
CA ASN A 592 -4.14 -4.38 -15.40
C ASN A 592 -5.53 -4.58 -16.01
N VAL A 593 -6.41 -3.58 -15.91
CA VAL A 593 -7.73 -3.60 -16.57
C VAL A 593 -7.60 -3.82 -18.09
N GLY A 594 -6.53 -3.29 -18.69
CA GLY A 594 -6.18 -3.45 -20.09
C GLY A 594 -5.53 -4.79 -20.46
N ALA A 595 -5.33 -5.71 -19.51
CA ALA A 595 -4.57 -6.93 -19.70
C ALA A 595 -5.00 -7.72 -20.94
N SER A 596 -4.00 -8.26 -21.64
CA SER A 596 -4.13 -9.20 -22.76
C SER A 596 -4.61 -10.58 -22.30
N SER A 597 -4.29 -10.96 -21.05
CA SER A 597 -4.71 -12.21 -20.39
C SER A 597 -5.45 -11.92 -19.08
N PRO A 598 -6.62 -11.27 -19.12
CA PRO A 598 -7.27 -10.64 -17.95
C PRO A 598 -7.93 -11.62 -16.97
N ASP A 599 -7.94 -12.93 -17.22
CA ASP A 599 -8.59 -13.88 -16.29
C ASP A 599 -7.88 -13.93 -14.93
N TYR A 600 -8.63 -14.11 -13.84
CA TYR A 600 -8.03 -14.16 -12.50
C TYR A 600 -7.05 -15.32 -12.32
N PHE A 601 -6.01 -15.13 -11.52
CA PHE A 601 -5.10 -16.21 -11.11
C PHE A 601 -5.85 -17.38 -10.43
N ALA A 602 -5.33 -18.60 -10.58
CA ALA A 602 -5.89 -19.79 -9.92
C ALA A 602 -5.96 -19.64 -8.40
N TRP A 603 -5.02 -18.90 -7.81
CA TRP A 603 -5.03 -18.58 -6.38
C TRP A 603 -6.30 -17.85 -5.96
N ASP A 604 -6.63 -16.75 -6.65
CA ASP A 604 -7.84 -15.99 -6.34
C ASP A 604 -9.10 -16.74 -6.73
N LYS A 605 -9.12 -17.47 -7.85
CA LYS A 605 -10.23 -18.37 -8.17
C LYS A 605 -10.44 -19.44 -7.09
N TRP A 606 -9.39 -19.90 -6.42
CA TRP A 606 -9.49 -20.85 -5.30
C TRP A 606 -9.98 -20.18 -4.00
N ARG A 607 -9.51 -18.97 -3.67
CA ARG A 607 -10.03 -18.17 -2.55
C ARG A 607 -11.50 -17.82 -2.71
N LEU A 608 -11.89 -17.37 -3.88
CA LEU A 608 -13.29 -17.12 -4.26
C LEU A 608 -14.08 -18.42 -4.37
N GLY A 609 -13.38 -19.57 -4.38
CA GLY A 609 -13.85 -20.93 -4.45
C GLY A 609 -14.60 -21.29 -5.74
N TRP A 610 -14.21 -20.64 -6.83
CA TRP A 610 -14.53 -21.07 -8.18
C TRP A 610 -13.73 -22.31 -8.58
N LEU A 611 -12.59 -22.55 -7.91
CA LEU A 611 -11.88 -23.82 -7.92
C LEU A 611 -12.13 -24.60 -6.62
N ALA A 612 -12.28 -25.91 -6.76
CA ALA A 612 -12.40 -26.83 -5.64
C ALA A 612 -11.01 -27.33 -5.19
N ASP A 613 -10.93 -27.78 -3.93
CA ASP A 613 -9.68 -28.29 -3.34
C ASP A 613 -9.07 -29.49 -4.09
N ASP A 614 -9.89 -30.27 -4.81
CA ASP A 614 -9.43 -31.41 -5.63
C ASP A 614 -8.82 -31.00 -6.98
N GLN A 615 -8.88 -29.71 -7.32
CA GLN A 615 -8.26 -29.11 -8.50
C GLN A 615 -6.92 -28.42 -8.19
N ILE A 616 -6.46 -28.49 -6.94
CA ILE A 616 -5.22 -27.88 -6.48
C ILE A 616 -4.32 -28.96 -5.85
N GLU A 617 -3.04 -28.99 -6.22
CA GLU A 617 -2.05 -29.82 -5.56
C GLU A 617 -1.21 -28.99 -4.57
N CYS A 618 -1.00 -29.53 -3.38
CA CYS A 618 -0.19 -28.90 -2.34
C CYS A 618 1.15 -29.63 -2.18
N VAL A 619 2.23 -28.86 -2.23
CA VAL A 619 3.60 -29.27 -1.93
C VAL A 619 4.07 -28.44 -0.74
N VAL A 620 4.59 -29.09 0.30
CA VAL A 620 5.09 -28.40 1.50
C VAL A 620 6.58 -28.66 1.63
N THR A 621 7.36 -27.60 1.84
CA THR A 621 8.79 -27.70 2.10
C THR A 621 9.02 -28.37 3.46
N SER A 622 9.77 -29.48 3.49
CA SER A 622 10.07 -30.17 4.76
C SER A 622 11.29 -29.55 5.43
N ALA A 623 11.23 -29.33 6.75
CA ALA A 623 12.37 -28.87 7.54
C ALA A 623 13.54 -29.89 7.48
N ALA A 624 14.64 -29.47 6.85
CA ALA A 624 15.99 -30.06 6.79
C ALA A 624 16.13 -31.56 6.37
N PRO A 625 16.93 -31.87 5.32
CA PRO A 625 17.22 -33.25 4.95
C PRO A 625 18.11 -33.94 6.00
N PRO A 626 17.84 -35.20 6.39
CA PRO A 626 18.68 -35.92 7.34
C PRO A 626 20.10 -36.24 6.85
N ASN A 627 20.43 -36.13 5.55
CA ASN A 627 21.61 -36.78 4.97
C ASN A 627 22.27 -36.07 3.77
N GLY A 628 22.41 -34.73 3.77
CA GLY A 628 23.28 -34.03 2.79
C GLY A 628 22.92 -34.21 1.31
N SER A 629 21.66 -34.51 1.02
CA SER A 629 21.06 -34.38 -0.31
C SER A 629 20.75 -32.90 -0.57
N ASN A 630 21.10 -32.36 -1.74
CA ASN A 630 20.75 -30.98 -2.13
C ASN A 630 19.28 -30.84 -2.58
N ILE A 631 18.50 -31.93 -2.64
CA ILE A 631 17.06 -31.93 -2.92
C ILE A 631 16.37 -32.68 -1.79
N THR A 632 15.45 -32.02 -1.06
CA THR A 632 14.68 -32.63 0.03
C THR A 632 13.45 -33.38 -0.49
N SER A 633 12.83 -32.94 -1.59
CA SER A 633 11.72 -33.65 -2.22
C SER A 633 11.56 -33.32 -3.71
N SER A 634 11.07 -34.27 -4.50
CA SER A 634 10.76 -34.11 -5.93
C SER A 634 9.39 -34.72 -6.22
N THR A 635 8.53 -33.95 -6.87
CA THR A 635 7.14 -34.33 -7.17
C THR A 635 6.78 -33.98 -8.61
N THR A 636 5.83 -34.69 -9.22
CA THR A 636 5.44 -34.51 -10.62
C THR A 636 3.93 -34.39 -10.73
N HIS A 637 3.48 -33.41 -11.50
CA HIS A 637 2.12 -32.90 -11.50
C HIS A 637 1.67 -32.65 -12.93
N LYS A 638 0.47 -33.10 -13.28
CA LYS A 638 -0.15 -32.82 -14.58
C LYS A 638 -1.17 -31.69 -14.39
N LEU A 639 -0.96 -30.58 -15.09
CA LEU A 639 -1.82 -29.40 -15.09
C LEU A 639 -2.57 -29.27 -16.42
N THR A 640 -3.81 -28.80 -16.32
CA THR A 640 -4.68 -28.45 -17.44
C THR A 640 -4.83 -26.92 -17.49
N PRO A 641 -5.02 -26.30 -18.68
CA PRO A 641 -5.17 -24.85 -18.80
C PRO A 641 -6.24 -24.28 -17.87
N LEU A 642 -5.96 -23.17 -17.21
CA LEU A 642 -6.88 -22.53 -16.28
C LEU A 642 -8.19 -22.16 -16.96
N GLU A 643 -8.17 -21.81 -18.24
CA GLU A 643 -9.34 -21.34 -18.97
C GLU A 643 -10.38 -22.45 -19.28
N THR A 644 -10.01 -23.72 -19.09
CA THR A 644 -10.87 -24.87 -19.38
C THR A 644 -11.55 -25.42 -18.11
N MET A 645 -12.69 -26.08 -18.23
CA MET A 645 -13.35 -26.70 -17.06
C MET A 645 -12.71 -28.02 -16.63
N GLY A 646 -12.61 -28.24 -15.32
CA GLY A 646 -12.13 -29.50 -14.73
C GLY A 646 -10.62 -29.71 -14.83
N GLY A 647 -10.13 -30.85 -14.36
CA GLY A 647 -8.70 -31.13 -14.31
C GLY A 647 -7.98 -30.38 -13.17
N MET A 648 -6.69 -30.67 -13.01
CA MET A 648 -5.82 -29.99 -12.06
C MET A 648 -5.45 -28.62 -12.60
N LYS A 649 -5.63 -27.56 -11.81
CA LYS A 649 -5.47 -26.17 -12.24
C LYS A 649 -4.19 -25.52 -11.77
N ALA A 650 -3.75 -25.84 -10.56
CA ALA A 650 -2.52 -25.29 -10.04
C ALA A 650 -1.81 -26.25 -9.09
N VAL A 651 -0.51 -26.05 -8.96
CA VAL A 651 0.28 -26.60 -7.86
C VAL A 651 0.77 -25.46 -6.99
N VAL A 652 0.49 -25.53 -5.70
CA VAL A 652 0.91 -24.57 -4.69
C VAL A 652 2.03 -25.19 -3.87
N VAL A 653 3.18 -24.50 -3.84
CA VAL A 653 4.32 -24.85 -3.00
C VAL A 653 4.34 -23.89 -1.81
N LYS A 654 3.93 -24.38 -0.63
CA LYS A 654 4.01 -23.60 0.61
C LYS A 654 5.48 -23.32 0.93
N HIS A 655 5.84 -22.05 1.04
CA HIS A 655 7.17 -21.64 1.50
C HIS A 655 7.18 -21.41 3.01
N ASN A 656 6.25 -20.59 3.51
CA ASN A 656 6.04 -20.34 4.94
C ASN A 656 4.54 -20.07 5.22
N GLU A 657 4.20 -19.49 6.37
CA GLU A 657 2.79 -19.24 6.75
C GLU A 657 2.13 -18.07 6.01
N THR A 658 2.90 -17.18 5.39
CA THR A 658 2.40 -16.01 4.63
C THR A 658 2.75 -16.05 3.15
N MET A 659 3.64 -16.96 2.72
CA MET A 659 4.15 -17.00 1.34
C MET A 659 4.07 -18.39 0.69
N ALA A 660 3.67 -18.40 -0.59
CA ALA A 660 3.68 -19.59 -1.45
C ALA A 660 4.13 -19.25 -2.88
N LEU A 661 4.67 -20.26 -3.57
CA LEU A 661 4.84 -20.26 -5.02
C LEU A 661 3.65 -21.01 -5.64
N VAL A 662 3.11 -20.50 -6.74
CA VAL A 662 2.05 -21.16 -7.50
C VAL A 662 2.49 -21.35 -8.94
N ALA A 663 2.20 -22.54 -9.47
CA ALA A 663 2.36 -22.86 -10.88
C ALA A 663 0.98 -23.18 -11.49
N GLU A 664 0.61 -22.48 -12.56
CA GLU A 664 -0.64 -22.69 -13.31
C GLU A 664 -0.37 -22.72 -14.81
N VAL A 665 -1.29 -23.27 -15.61
CA VAL A 665 -1.18 -23.26 -17.07
C VAL A 665 -2.10 -22.19 -17.64
N ARG A 666 -1.56 -21.33 -18.53
CA ARG A 666 -2.31 -20.30 -19.26
C ARG A 666 -2.35 -20.59 -20.76
N SER A 667 -3.53 -20.47 -21.35
CA SER A 667 -3.81 -20.73 -22.77
C SER A 667 -4.57 -19.57 -23.43
N LYS A 668 -4.70 -19.60 -24.77
CA LYS A 668 -5.48 -18.61 -25.54
C LYS A 668 -6.96 -18.98 -25.63
N GLU A 669 -7.57 -19.31 -24.50
CA GLU A 669 -8.99 -19.68 -24.40
C GLU A 669 -9.74 -18.80 -23.40
N GLY A 670 -11.06 -19.00 -23.27
CA GLY A 670 -11.88 -18.29 -22.27
C GLY A 670 -11.74 -16.76 -22.35
N ASN A 671 -11.34 -16.15 -21.23
CA ASN A 671 -11.13 -14.70 -21.12
C ASN A 671 -9.75 -14.24 -21.65
N ASN A 672 -8.89 -15.17 -22.05
CA ASN A 672 -7.48 -14.96 -22.40
C ASN A 672 -7.21 -15.09 -23.91
N LEU A 673 -8.22 -14.83 -24.75
CA LEU A 673 -8.10 -14.94 -26.22
C LEU A 673 -7.00 -14.04 -26.82
N ASN A 674 -6.65 -12.95 -26.13
CA ASN A 674 -5.63 -11.99 -26.58
C ASN A 674 -4.24 -12.27 -25.96
N SER A 675 -4.07 -13.36 -25.20
CA SER A 675 -2.79 -13.67 -24.55
C SER A 675 -1.65 -13.71 -25.54
N CYS A 676 -0.53 -13.11 -25.15
CA CYS A 676 0.66 -13.00 -25.98
C CYS A 676 1.36 -14.36 -26.07
N THR A 677 1.59 -14.98 -24.92
CA THR A 677 2.22 -16.29 -24.76
C THR A 677 1.31 -17.27 -24.02
N THR A 678 1.70 -18.55 -24.00
CA THR A 678 0.98 -19.64 -23.33
C THR A 678 2.01 -20.58 -22.69
N GLY A 679 1.63 -21.26 -21.62
CA GLY A 679 2.51 -22.21 -20.95
C GLY A 679 2.29 -22.24 -19.44
N VAL A 680 3.30 -22.68 -18.70
CA VAL A 680 3.27 -22.74 -17.24
C VAL A 680 3.68 -21.39 -16.67
N LEU A 681 2.72 -20.62 -16.18
CA LEU A 681 2.95 -19.35 -15.49
C LEU A 681 3.29 -19.63 -14.03
N LEU A 682 4.33 -18.95 -13.53
CA LEU A 682 4.78 -19.04 -12.15
C LEU A 682 4.59 -17.69 -11.46
N TYR A 683 4.08 -17.70 -10.24
CA TYR A 683 3.94 -16.49 -9.45
C TYR A 683 4.03 -16.78 -7.95
N THR A 684 4.44 -15.79 -7.16
CA THR A 684 4.39 -15.86 -5.70
C THR A 684 3.11 -15.22 -5.19
N VAL A 685 2.64 -15.71 -4.06
CA VAL A 685 1.58 -15.11 -3.26
C VAL A 685 2.15 -14.78 -1.88
N ALA A 686 1.90 -13.57 -1.40
CA ALA A 686 2.22 -13.08 -0.07
C ALA A 686 0.93 -12.57 0.59
N THR A 687 0.54 -13.15 1.72
CA THR A 687 -0.69 -12.77 2.45
C THR A 687 -0.45 -11.62 3.42
N ASP A 688 0.80 -11.29 3.71
CA ASP A 688 1.28 -10.19 4.53
C ASP A 688 1.50 -8.88 3.76
N LEU A 689 1.29 -8.87 2.43
CA LEU A 689 1.29 -7.67 1.60
C LEU A 689 -0.15 -7.21 1.30
N GLY A 690 -0.37 -5.91 1.39
CA GLY A 690 -1.66 -5.28 1.16
C GLY A 690 -1.95 -5.00 -0.33
N THR A 691 -3.17 -4.55 -0.59
CA THR A 691 -3.52 -3.94 -1.89
C THR A 691 -2.52 -2.87 -2.28
N GLY A 692 -2.03 -2.89 -3.51
CA GLY A 692 -1.01 -1.96 -3.97
C GLY A 692 0.45 -2.39 -3.75
N GLU A 693 0.71 -3.35 -2.87
CA GLU A 693 2.09 -3.75 -2.50
C GLU A 693 2.63 -4.94 -3.32
N GLY A 694 1.79 -5.45 -4.24
CA GLY A 694 2.09 -6.62 -5.05
C GLY A 694 2.02 -7.92 -4.24
N PRO A 695 0.86 -8.27 -3.66
CA PRO A 695 0.67 -9.53 -2.95
C PRO A 695 0.69 -10.75 -3.86
N ILE A 696 0.53 -10.55 -5.18
CA ILE A 696 0.81 -11.55 -6.21
C ILE A 696 1.89 -10.99 -7.15
N ARG A 697 2.96 -11.77 -7.38
CA ARG A 697 4.06 -11.37 -8.27
C ARG A 697 4.41 -12.48 -9.26
N VAL A 698 4.29 -12.20 -10.55
CA VAL A 698 4.68 -13.12 -11.61
C VAL A 698 6.19 -13.21 -11.69
N LEU A 699 6.69 -14.44 -11.83
CA LEU A 699 8.11 -14.72 -12.00
C LEU A 699 8.42 -14.79 -13.49
N ASP A 700 9.37 -13.96 -13.93
CA ASP A 700 9.82 -13.95 -15.32
C ASP A 700 10.62 -15.23 -15.62
N GLY A 701 9.97 -16.19 -16.27
CA GLY A 701 10.59 -17.41 -16.75
C GLY A 701 11.59 -17.19 -17.89
N ASN A 702 11.57 -16.04 -18.55
CA ASN A 702 12.30 -15.74 -19.78
C ASN A 702 13.00 -14.36 -19.72
N PRO A 703 13.89 -14.13 -18.72
CA PRO A 703 14.51 -12.83 -18.53
C PRO A 703 15.35 -12.41 -19.74
N GLY A 704 15.07 -11.20 -20.25
CA GLY A 704 15.80 -10.60 -21.35
C GLY A 704 15.44 -11.13 -22.74
N TRP A 705 14.34 -11.87 -22.88
CA TRP A 705 13.95 -12.48 -24.17
C TRP A 705 13.48 -11.46 -25.23
N GLY A 706 13.29 -10.19 -24.86
CA GLY A 706 13.18 -9.05 -25.77
C GLY A 706 11.85 -8.98 -26.55
N THR A 707 11.37 -7.76 -26.78
CA THR A 707 10.02 -7.47 -27.29
C THR A 707 9.84 -7.81 -28.77
N THR A 708 9.51 -9.07 -29.10
CA THR A 708 9.09 -9.42 -30.46
C THR A 708 7.55 -9.46 -30.58
N SER A 709 7.02 -8.35 -31.09
CA SER A 709 5.68 -8.15 -31.69
C SER A 709 4.42 -8.27 -30.82
N CYS A 710 4.48 -8.84 -29.62
CA CYS A 710 3.32 -8.93 -28.71
C CYS A 710 3.62 -8.55 -27.24
N ILE A 711 4.86 -8.18 -26.94
CA ILE A 711 5.34 -7.92 -25.58
C ILE A 711 5.32 -6.41 -25.38
N ASN A 712 4.29 -5.90 -24.69
CA ASN A 712 4.24 -4.50 -24.23
C ASN A 712 4.79 -4.38 -22.80
N ASP A 713 4.90 -5.51 -22.10
CA ASP A 713 5.44 -5.64 -20.75
C ASP A 713 6.42 -6.82 -20.67
N ASP A 714 7.53 -6.69 -19.94
CA ASP A 714 8.54 -7.74 -19.82
C ASP A 714 7.98 -9.06 -19.26
N LEU A 715 6.90 -9.02 -18.48
CA LEU A 715 6.25 -10.22 -17.93
C LEU A 715 5.29 -10.92 -18.92
N ASP A 716 4.99 -10.34 -20.09
CA ASP A 716 4.10 -10.96 -21.10
C ASP A 716 4.64 -12.29 -21.66
N ASN A 717 5.93 -12.56 -21.47
CA ASN A 717 6.61 -13.77 -21.90
C ASN A 717 6.95 -14.72 -20.73
N ALA A 718 6.48 -14.44 -19.52
CA ALA A 718 6.83 -15.17 -18.30
C ALA A 718 6.59 -16.70 -18.33
N PRO A 719 5.56 -17.25 -19.02
CA PRO A 719 5.31 -18.68 -18.98
C PRO A 719 6.47 -19.56 -19.48
N LEU A 720 6.73 -20.64 -18.75
CA LEU A 720 7.63 -21.71 -19.18
C LEU A 720 6.98 -22.56 -20.27
N SER A 721 7.78 -23.03 -21.22
CA SER A 721 7.30 -23.86 -22.33
C SER A 721 8.39 -24.81 -22.85
N LEU A 722 7.96 -25.94 -23.44
CA LEU A 722 8.86 -26.84 -24.19
C LEU A 722 9.01 -26.44 -25.66
N ASN A 723 8.08 -25.60 -26.14
CA ASN A 723 7.95 -25.20 -27.53
C ASN A 723 8.10 -23.68 -27.65
N GLY A 724 8.67 -23.18 -28.75
CA GLY A 724 8.68 -21.72 -29.02
C GLY A 724 9.90 -20.95 -28.50
N GLY A 725 10.91 -21.63 -27.95
CA GLY A 725 12.22 -21.04 -27.64
C GLY A 725 12.37 -20.43 -26.24
N GLY A 726 11.34 -20.52 -25.40
CA GLY A 726 11.39 -20.10 -24.00
C GLY A 726 12.07 -21.12 -23.09
N ALA A 727 12.27 -20.75 -21.83
CA ALA A 727 12.81 -21.62 -20.79
C ALA A 727 11.82 -22.74 -20.46
N SER A 728 12.35 -23.94 -20.28
CA SER A 728 11.59 -25.10 -19.82
C SER A 728 11.67 -25.30 -18.31
N ALA A 729 12.43 -24.48 -17.59
CA ALA A 729 12.60 -24.57 -16.16
C ALA A 729 12.91 -23.20 -15.54
N TYR A 730 12.49 -23.01 -14.29
CA TYR A 730 12.80 -21.84 -13.48
C TYR A 730 13.22 -22.28 -12.07
N THR A 731 14.25 -21.63 -11.53
CA THR A 731 14.72 -21.85 -10.16
C THR A 731 14.56 -20.56 -9.36
N SER A 732 13.70 -20.59 -8.34
CA SER A 732 13.66 -19.56 -7.31
C SER A 732 14.66 -19.94 -6.22
N THR A 733 15.79 -19.23 -6.19
CA THR A 733 16.84 -19.44 -5.18
C THR A 733 16.33 -19.14 -3.77
N ASP A 734 15.52 -18.08 -3.64
CA ASP A 734 15.04 -17.58 -2.37
C ASP A 734 14.03 -18.53 -1.73
N LEU A 735 13.23 -19.19 -2.58
CA LEU A 735 12.25 -20.18 -2.13
C LEU A 735 12.82 -21.59 -2.03
N GLY A 736 14.01 -21.84 -2.60
CA GLY A 736 14.58 -23.19 -2.71
C GLY A 736 13.76 -24.11 -3.60
N VAL A 737 13.10 -23.57 -4.64
CA VAL A 737 12.18 -24.33 -5.50
C VAL A 737 12.63 -24.25 -6.96
N THR A 738 12.70 -25.39 -7.63
CA THR A 738 12.85 -25.48 -9.08
C THR A 738 11.62 -26.11 -9.70
N VAL A 739 11.01 -25.42 -10.67
CA VAL A 739 9.91 -25.93 -11.47
C VAL A 739 10.42 -26.23 -12.87
N THR A 740 10.23 -27.46 -13.34
CA THR A 740 10.66 -27.92 -14.67
C THR A 740 9.46 -28.45 -15.44
N VAL A 741 9.22 -27.94 -16.64
CA VAL A 741 8.28 -28.54 -17.59
C VAL A 741 8.91 -29.80 -18.16
N VAL A 742 8.29 -30.96 -17.96
CA VAL A 742 8.83 -32.26 -18.37
C VAL A 742 8.16 -32.82 -19.62
N GLU A 743 6.88 -32.53 -19.82
CA GLU A 743 6.08 -33.01 -20.94
C GLU A 743 4.96 -32.02 -21.27
N GLN A 744 4.55 -31.98 -22.53
CA GLN A 744 3.37 -31.26 -23.00
C GLN A 744 2.55 -32.20 -23.89
N ASP A 745 1.26 -32.36 -23.59
CA ASP A 745 0.30 -33.18 -24.35
C ASP A 745 -0.90 -32.30 -24.74
N GLY A 746 -0.90 -31.82 -25.99
CA GLY A 746 -1.80 -30.75 -26.39
C GLY A 746 -1.53 -29.47 -25.60
N ASP A 747 -2.55 -28.97 -24.91
CA ASP A 747 -2.46 -27.80 -24.03
C ASP A 747 -2.26 -28.18 -22.55
N ASP A 748 -2.21 -29.47 -22.21
CA ASP A 748 -1.86 -29.95 -20.88
C ASP A 748 -0.34 -29.98 -20.69
N TYR A 749 0.12 -29.64 -19.48
CA TYR A 749 1.54 -29.63 -19.13
C TYR A 749 1.80 -30.55 -17.93
N THR A 750 2.84 -31.35 -18.03
CA THR A 750 3.39 -32.06 -16.87
C THR A 750 4.60 -31.29 -16.36
N ILE A 751 4.61 -30.93 -15.08
CA ILE A 751 5.71 -30.25 -14.40
C ILE A 751 6.31 -31.11 -13.30
N ARG A 752 7.61 -30.96 -13.06
CA ARG A 752 8.30 -31.48 -11.89
C ARG A 752 8.67 -30.32 -10.98
N ILE A 753 8.40 -30.48 -9.68
CA ILE A 753 8.77 -29.53 -8.63
C ILE A 753 9.82 -30.20 -7.74
N ASP A 754 11.00 -29.61 -7.73
CA ASP A 754 12.13 -29.99 -6.90
C ASP A 754 12.29 -28.94 -5.79
N VAL A 755 12.19 -29.36 -4.52
CA VAL A 755 12.33 -28.50 -3.33
C VAL A 755 13.61 -28.86 -2.60
N SER A 756 14.42 -27.86 -2.23
CA SER A 756 15.69 -28.00 -1.52
C SER A 756 15.56 -27.77 -0.03
#